data_AF-K9UKW4-F1
#
_entry.id   AF-K9UKW4-F1
#
_cell.length_a   1.000
_cell.length_b   1.000
_cell.length_c   1.000
_cell.angle_alpha   90.00
_cell.angle_beta   90.00
_cell.angle_gamma   90.00
#
_symmetry.space_group_name_H-M   'P 1'
#
loop_
_entity.id
_entity.type
_entity.pdbx_description
1 polymer ?
#
loop_
_entity_poly.entity_id
_entity_poly.type
_entity_poly.pdbx_seq_one_letter_code
_entity_poly.pdbx_strand_id
1 'polypeptide(L)'
;MTNFENTSNRSKPTNLSENIDSQIELPLKERSSIEHNPQIGFDPERLIPTPTYVEVGIEKLTILADTLGLNDKIVEIVEIFRALAASWSQRKVGETTGWTSDVSDDGSPFEFSIALDPDKAELRVLVEAQGSAATVESNWQAGLELNQYLAEHYNISLDRFDRIADLFAPTNSAAKFSMWHSACFYPDKPSAFKLYLNPQSQQPSRAAAVVEESLVRLGFTHAWPTLAETAAQRGPDKDEFVYFSLDLAAHVGVASPVENRARVKVYLRHQDATPAELESALSAARNYVPGDAIEFCQAMAPGQTSFSAKSAITAFSWVEGDNETPSVGTLHLPISNYATDDRAVCDSIDLYFIEHGLPVSKYQSAIQSFATRQLDAGVGMHSYTSLRREQQQRRVTLYLNPELNRVRPPRQIATQQTKSVSSLEEMVWHYEERTVAHHPFLQRLQRETVNPAHIWLLFMNVREGVVTHFTRLLASVVGRIEDERIRCILTKQLNEELGNGNIDRVHRKLFDRLIDGIEPWQMENFSEEMLTPGKEYSQSLSDIYFESDAYVGVGAAILMEIHGKQFDLCLGQEFRKTNIELSKIGWLTLHEEVEIDHADEALLLSRFIADSKEGMVAAKQGAEKTRAVSWNFLNQLYRLCFS
;
A
#
# COMPACT_ATOMS: atom_id res chain seq x y z
N MET A 1 39.68 47.89 -9.54
CA MET A 1 40.57 48.99 -9.09
C MET A 1 40.30 49.15 -7.60
N THR A 2 41.19 48.97 -6.62
CA THR A 2 42.65 48.68 -6.50
C THR A 2 42.83 48.31 -5.00
N ASN A 3 43.30 47.11 -4.68
CA ASN A 3 44.67 46.73 -4.25
C ASN A 3 45.24 47.42 -2.99
N PHE A 4 45.73 46.64 -2.02
CA PHE A 4 47.15 46.38 -1.65
C PHE A 4 47.16 45.66 -0.26
N GLU A 5 47.65 44.41 -0.11
CA GLU A 5 49.06 43.96 0.12
C GLU A 5 49.67 44.47 1.45
N ASN A 6 50.56 43.81 2.22
CA ASN A 6 51.36 42.57 2.25
C ASN A 6 51.91 42.54 3.73
N THR A 7 52.35 41.46 4.37
CA THR A 7 53.72 40.92 4.26
C THR A 7 53.92 39.66 5.13
N SER A 8 54.71 38.76 4.56
CA SER A 8 55.35 37.55 5.09
C SER A 8 56.39 37.79 6.20
N ASN A 9 56.66 36.78 7.06
CA ASN A 9 58.03 36.25 7.14
C ASN A 9 58.15 34.83 7.73
N ARG A 10 59.06 34.07 7.11
CA ARG A 10 59.49 32.69 7.42
C ARG A 10 60.40 32.63 8.65
N SER A 11 60.52 31.45 9.29
CA SER A 11 61.79 30.68 9.44
C SER A 11 61.60 29.36 10.21
N LYS A 12 62.21 28.29 9.69
CA LYS A 12 62.38 26.89 10.17
C LYS A 12 63.76 26.77 10.90
N PRO A 13 64.30 25.60 11.33
CA PRO A 13 63.75 24.34 11.90
C PRO A 13 64.66 23.71 13.03
N THR A 14 64.48 22.40 13.30
CA THR A 14 65.40 21.36 13.89
C THR A 14 65.53 21.31 15.43
N ASN A 15 65.66 20.17 16.14
CA ASN A 15 65.91 18.74 15.85
C ASN A 15 65.66 17.87 17.13
N LEU A 16 65.44 16.54 16.94
CA LEU A 16 65.92 15.33 17.70
C LEU A 16 66.06 15.39 19.26
N SER A 17 65.79 14.38 20.10
CA SER A 17 65.71 12.91 19.98
C SER A 17 65.41 12.27 21.38
N GLU A 18 64.86 11.05 21.37
CA GLU A 18 65.16 9.87 22.24
C GLU A 18 64.68 9.71 23.71
N ASN A 19 63.83 8.68 23.87
CA ASN A 19 63.87 7.50 24.76
C ASN A 19 64.15 7.61 26.27
N ILE A 20 63.21 7.10 27.09
CA ILE A 20 63.49 6.19 28.24
C ILE A 20 62.36 5.15 28.42
N ASP A 21 62.81 3.92 28.65
CA ASP A 21 62.17 2.63 28.92
C ASP A 21 61.47 2.50 30.30
N SER A 22 60.51 1.57 30.43
CA SER A 22 60.43 0.49 31.47
C SER A 22 59.01 0.10 31.97
N GLN A 23 58.60 -1.10 31.53
CA GLN A 23 58.09 -2.27 32.28
C GLN A 23 56.97 -2.15 33.34
N ILE A 24 55.91 -2.97 33.18
CA ILE A 24 55.47 -4.06 34.09
C ILE A 24 54.49 -5.01 33.34
N GLU A 25 54.65 -6.33 33.58
CA GLU A 25 54.10 -7.50 32.89
C GLU A 25 52.78 -8.10 33.50
N LEU A 26 51.88 -8.56 32.60
CA LEU A 26 51.17 -9.89 32.50
C LEU A 26 50.12 -10.37 33.55
N PRO A 27 49.16 -11.29 33.21
CA PRO A 27 49.31 -12.44 32.29
C PRO A 27 48.15 -12.90 31.36
N LEU A 28 48.57 -13.77 30.42
CA LEU A 28 47.89 -14.56 29.38
C LEU A 28 47.19 -15.83 29.87
N LYS A 29 46.14 -16.26 29.15
CA LYS A 29 45.73 -17.64 28.73
C LYS A 29 44.31 -17.55 28.13
N GLU A 30 43.89 -18.12 27.00
CA GLU A 30 44.26 -19.34 26.25
C GLU A 30 43.94 -19.14 24.75
N ARG A 31 44.82 -19.66 23.86
CA ARG A 31 44.57 -19.87 22.43
C ARG A 31 44.63 -21.37 22.13
N SER A 32 43.63 -21.90 21.42
CA SER A 32 43.68 -23.10 20.58
C SER A 32 42.56 -22.94 19.53
N SER A 33 42.66 -23.29 18.26
CA SER A 33 43.74 -23.71 17.35
C SER A 33 43.08 -23.64 15.97
N ILE A 34 43.58 -22.81 15.08
CA ILE A 34 43.13 -22.76 13.68
C ILE A 34 43.85 -23.91 12.98
N GLU A 35 43.13 -24.98 12.64
CA GLU A 35 43.62 -26.01 11.75
C GLU A 35 43.67 -25.45 10.32
N HIS A 36 44.89 -25.33 9.82
CA HIS A 36 45.21 -25.03 8.44
C HIS A 36 45.07 -26.34 7.64
N ASN A 37 44.11 -26.42 6.72
CA ASN A 37 44.00 -27.54 5.79
C ASN A 37 44.73 -27.19 4.47
N PRO A 38 45.89 -27.79 4.16
CA PRO A 38 46.73 -27.38 3.05
C PRO A 38 46.44 -28.26 1.83
N GLN A 39 45.27 -28.12 1.21
CA GLN A 39 45.00 -28.61 -0.15
C GLN A 39 43.91 -27.78 -0.83
N ILE A 40 44.29 -26.59 -1.32
CA ILE A 40 43.85 -25.94 -2.57
C ILE A 40 44.89 -24.83 -2.79
N GLY A 41 45.61 -24.89 -3.90
CA GLY A 41 46.57 -23.86 -4.26
C GLY A 41 45.84 -22.53 -4.46
N PHE A 42 46.24 -21.50 -3.70
CA PHE A 42 45.88 -20.12 -3.97
C PHE A 42 46.58 -19.72 -5.27
N ASP A 43 45.81 -19.65 -6.36
CA ASP A 43 46.24 -19.08 -7.64
C ASP A 43 45.78 -17.61 -7.67
N PRO A 44 46.66 -16.63 -7.42
CA PRO A 44 46.29 -15.22 -7.41
C PRO A 44 45.95 -14.66 -8.81
N GLU A 45 46.15 -15.44 -9.90
CA GLU A 45 45.81 -15.03 -11.27
C GLU A 45 44.42 -15.49 -11.74
N ARG A 46 43.61 -16.10 -10.86
CA ARG A 46 42.19 -16.43 -11.11
C ARG A 46 41.23 -15.74 -10.15
N LEU A 47 41.46 -14.46 -9.87
CA LEU A 47 40.39 -13.58 -9.39
C LEU A 47 39.40 -13.38 -10.55
N ILE A 48 38.41 -14.27 -10.68
CA ILE A 48 37.26 -14.02 -11.55
C ILE A 48 36.64 -12.70 -11.05
N PRO A 49 36.56 -11.65 -11.88
CA PRO A 49 35.96 -10.40 -11.46
C PRO A 49 34.56 -10.65 -10.94
N THR A 50 34.21 -10.08 -9.78
CA THR A 50 32.83 -10.11 -9.31
C THR A 50 31.95 -9.51 -10.40
N PRO A 51 30.95 -10.25 -10.91
CA PRO A 51 30.11 -9.76 -11.98
C PRO A 51 29.25 -8.59 -11.50
N THR A 52 28.82 -7.78 -12.46
CA THR A 52 27.82 -6.73 -12.24
C THR A 52 26.42 -7.32 -12.14
N TYR A 53 25.51 -6.58 -11.52
CA TYR A 53 24.08 -6.94 -11.51
C TYR A 53 23.53 -7.15 -12.94
N VAL A 54 23.99 -6.33 -13.90
CA VAL A 54 23.57 -6.43 -15.30
C VAL A 54 24.10 -7.70 -15.97
N GLU A 55 25.35 -8.08 -15.75
CA GLU A 55 25.91 -9.31 -16.31
C GLU A 55 25.13 -10.54 -15.86
N VAL A 56 24.87 -10.66 -14.55
CA VAL A 56 24.08 -11.78 -14.01
C VAL A 56 22.62 -11.73 -14.47
N GLY A 57 22.03 -10.54 -14.53
CA GLY A 57 20.68 -10.35 -15.04
C GLY A 57 20.53 -10.78 -16.50
N ILE A 58 21.49 -10.42 -17.36
CA ILE A 58 21.54 -10.83 -18.78
C ILE A 58 21.65 -12.34 -18.91
N GLU A 59 22.54 -12.97 -18.15
CA GLU A 59 22.73 -14.42 -18.16
C GLU A 59 21.41 -15.14 -17.84
N LYS A 60 20.78 -14.80 -16.71
CA LYS A 60 19.52 -15.40 -16.27
C LYS A 60 18.38 -15.13 -17.25
N LEU A 61 18.27 -13.90 -17.75
CA LEU A 61 17.21 -13.52 -18.68
C LEU A 61 17.35 -14.26 -20.03
N THR A 62 18.58 -14.45 -20.50
CA THR A 62 18.87 -15.20 -21.73
C THR A 62 18.49 -16.67 -21.59
N ILE A 63 18.84 -17.29 -20.46
CA ILE A 63 18.49 -18.68 -20.15
C ILE A 63 16.97 -18.88 -20.10
N LEU A 64 16.25 -17.96 -19.44
CA LEU A 64 14.80 -17.98 -19.39
C LEU A 64 14.18 -17.76 -20.78
N ALA A 65 14.72 -16.84 -21.57
CA ALA A 65 14.26 -16.57 -22.92
C ALA A 65 14.38 -17.81 -23.83
N ASP A 66 15.53 -18.48 -23.84
CA ASP A 66 15.73 -19.71 -24.60
C ASP A 66 14.73 -20.80 -24.18
N THR A 67 14.61 -21.03 -22.87
CA THR A 67 13.69 -22.06 -22.33
C THR A 67 12.23 -21.81 -22.69
N LEU A 68 11.83 -20.54 -22.85
CA LEU A 68 10.47 -20.15 -23.21
C LEU A 68 10.24 -20.04 -24.73
N GLY A 69 11.25 -20.35 -25.54
CA GLY A 69 11.17 -20.28 -27.00
C GLY A 69 11.25 -18.86 -27.56
N LEU A 70 11.94 -17.95 -26.87
CA LEU A 70 12.16 -16.56 -27.28
C LEU A 70 13.53 -16.34 -27.94
N ASN A 71 14.10 -17.40 -28.53
CA ASN A 71 15.45 -17.41 -29.09
C ASN A 71 15.72 -16.28 -30.10
N ASP A 72 14.78 -16.04 -31.00
CA ASP A 72 14.90 -15.00 -32.03
C ASP A 72 14.85 -13.57 -31.45
N LYS A 73 14.52 -13.42 -30.16
CA LYS A 73 14.40 -12.13 -29.46
C LYS A 73 15.48 -11.88 -28.42
N ILE A 74 16.43 -12.80 -28.21
CA ILE A 74 17.45 -12.66 -27.17
C ILE A 74 18.22 -11.34 -27.29
N VAL A 75 18.59 -10.93 -28.52
CA VAL A 75 19.30 -9.67 -28.74
C VAL A 75 18.47 -8.47 -28.27
N GLU A 76 17.21 -8.38 -28.70
CA GLU A 76 16.26 -7.33 -28.30
C GLU A 76 16.06 -7.32 -26.77
N ILE A 77 15.87 -8.50 -26.17
CA ILE A 77 15.66 -8.67 -24.72
C ILE A 77 16.87 -8.14 -23.94
N VAL A 78 18.09 -8.45 -24.38
CA VAL A 78 19.32 -8.00 -23.74
C VAL A 78 19.50 -6.49 -23.89
N GLU A 79 19.23 -5.93 -25.07
CA GLU A 79 19.29 -4.49 -25.31
C GLU A 79 18.31 -3.72 -24.42
N ILE A 80 17.07 -4.20 -24.32
CA ILE A 80 16.04 -3.62 -23.46
C ILE A 80 16.46 -3.69 -21.98
N PHE A 81 16.95 -4.85 -21.52
CA PHE A 81 17.38 -4.96 -20.13
C PHE A 81 18.57 -4.05 -19.79
N ARG A 82 19.53 -3.89 -20.71
CA ARG A 82 20.63 -2.93 -20.55
C ARG A 82 20.14 -1.49 -20.44
N ALA A 83 19.14 -1.12 -21.24
CA ALA A 83 18.51 0.19 -21.16
C ALA A 83 17.82 0.42 -19.80
N LEU A 84 17.01 -0.54 -19.35
CA LEU A 84 16.32 -0.46 -18.06
C LEU A 84 17.29 -0.36 -16.88
N ALA A 85 18.42 -1.06 -16.95
CA ALA A 85 19.42 -1.14 -15.89
C ALA A 85 20.54 -0.09 -16.00
N ALA A 86 20.45 0.85 -16.94
CA ALA A 86 21.55 1.75 -17.29
C ALA A 86 22.09 2.54 -16.08
N SER A 87 21.21 2.95 -15.16
CA SER A 87 21.58 3.79 -14.02
C SER A 87 22.45 3.08 -12.98
N TRP A 88 22.54 1.75 -13.02
CA TRP A 88 23.36 0.94 -12.11
C TRP A 88 24.18 -0.13 -12.84
N SER A 89 24.42 0.05 -14.15
CA SER A 89 25.00 -1.00 -15.00
C SER A 89 26.41 -1.46 -14.59
N GLN A 90 27.17 -0.60 -13.90
CA GLN A 90 28.52 -0.88 -13.45
C GLN A 90 28.59 -1.42 -12.02
N ARG A 91 27.45 -1.49 -11.32
CA ARG A 91 27.39 -1.90 -9.92
C ARG A 91 27.69 -3.40 -9.82
N LYS A 92 28.66 -3.76 -8.98
CA LYS A 92 29.03 -5.15 -8.73
C LYS A 92 28.03 -5.82 -7.79
N VAL A 93 27.80 -7.12 -7.97
CA VAL A 93 26.98 -7.89 -7.02
C VAL A 93 27.58 -7.78 -5.61
N GLY A 94 26.72 -7.52 -4.62
CA GLY A 94 27.12 -7.26 -3.23
C GLY A 94 27.53 -5.80 -2.93
N GLU A 95 27.70 -4.96 -3.95
CA GLU A 95 27.87 -3.51 -3.74
C GLU A 95 26.51 -2.88 -3.38
N THR A 96 26.52 -2.05 -2.33
CA THR A 96 25.34 -1.34 -1.83
C THR A 96 25.51 0.16 -1.99
N THR A 97 24.43 0.84 -2.38
CA THR A 97 24.35 2.31 -2.36
C THR A 97 23.80 2.85 -1.03
N GLY A 98 23.42 1.97 -0.10
CA GLY A 98 22.60 2.31 1.07
C GLY A 98 21.10 2.27 0.78
N TRP A 99 20.69 2.12 -0.49
CA TRP A 99 19.31 1.86 -0.88
C TRP A 99 19.08 0.36 -1.07
N THR A 100 17.98 -0.16 -0.53
CA THR A 100 17.54 -1.54 -0.73
C THR A 100 16.27 -1.51 -1.57
N SER A 101 16.30 -2.14 -2.75
CA SER A 101 15.13 -2.17 -3.63
C SER A 101 14.01 -3.01 -3.01
N ASP A 102 12.76 -2.55 -3.12
CA ASP A 102 11.57 -3.34 -2.74
C ASP A 102 11.02 -4.14 -3.95
N VAL A 103 11.73 -4.13 -5.11
CA VAL A 103 11.39 -4.95 -6.30
C VAL A 103 11.53 -6.44 -6.02
N SER A 104 12.58 -6.85 -5.29
CA SER A 104 12.88 -8.24 -5.00
C SER A 104 13.11 -8.45 -3.50
N ASP A 105 12.79 -9.64 -2.99
CA ASP A 105 12.92 -9.93 -1.54
C ASP A 105 14.39 -10.03 -1.07
N ASP A 106 15.33 -10.18 -2.01
CA ASP A 106 16.77 -10.14 -1.72
C ASP A 106 17.35 -8.72 -1.83
N GLY A 107 16.55 -7.71 -2.21
CA GLY A 107 16.98 -6.31 -2.33
C GLY A 107 17.69 -5.98 -3.64
N SER A 108 17.74 -6.91 -4.59
CA SER A 108 18.20 -6.67 -5.96
C SER A 108 17.28 -5.67 -6.68
N PRO A 109 17.82 -4.78 -7.55
CA PRO A 109 17.03 -3.76 -8.24
C PRO A 109 16.19 -4.33 -9.40
N PHE A 110 16.03 -5.65 -9.49
CA PHE A 110 15.25 -6.30 -10.53
C PHE A 110 14.70 -7.66 -10.10
N GLU A 111 13.58 -8.05 -10.72
CA GLU A 111 12.90 -9.34 -10.54
C GLU A 111 12.42 -9.86 -11.91
N PHE A 112 12.46 -11.18 -12.11
CA PHE A 112 11.91 -11.80 -13.32
C PHE A 112 10.50 -12.32 -13.07
N SER A 113 9.69 -12.43 -14.12
CA SER A 113 8.47 -13.25 -14.02
C SER A 113 8.13 -13.98 -15.30
N ILE A 114 7.52 -15.15 -15.14
CA ILE A 114 7.09 -16.02 -16.24
C ILE A 114 5.59 -16.24 -16.09
N ALA A 115 4.80 -15.78 -17.07
CA ALA A 115 3.36 -16.01 -17.10
C ALA A 115 3.02 -17.09 -18.13
N LEU A 116 2.34 -18.14 -17.66
CA LEU A 116 1.97 -19.32 -18.43
C LEU A 116 0.45 -19.50 -18.42
N ASP A 117 -0.11 -19.65 -19.60
CA ASP A 117 -1.41 -20.25 -19.83
C ASP A 117 -1.22 -21.48 -20.77
N PRO A 118 -2.27 -22.26 -21.10
CA PRO A 118 -2.09 -23.46 -21.93
C PRO A 118 -1.38 -23.21 -23.27
N ASP A 119 -1.56 -22.03 -23.85
CA ASP A 119 -1.13 -21.74 -25.22
C ASP A 119 0.05 -20.74 -25.28
N LYS A 120 0.20 -19.87 -24.28
CA LYS A 120 1.09 -18.71 -24.33
C LYS A 120 2.06 -18.67 -23.15
N ALA A 121 3.26 -18.20 -23.45
CA ALA A 121 4.28 -17.84 -22.48
C ALA A 121 4.60 -16.35 -22.61
N GLU A 122 4.83 -15.69 -21.48
CA GLU A 122 5.30 -14.31 -21.42
C GLU A 122 6.42 -14.23 -20.39
N LEU A 123 7.58 -13.74 -20.81
CA LEU A 123 8.71 -13.43 -19.96
C LEU A 123 8.67 -11.95 -19.60
N ARG A 124 8.94 -11.59 -18.36
CA ARG A 124 9.04 -10.20 -17.93
C ARG A 124 10.25 -9.99 -17.05
N VAL A 125 10.73 -8.75 -17.06
CA VAL A 125 11.65 -8.23 -16.04
C VAL A 125 11.04 -6.96 -15.46
N LEU A 126 11.07 -6.80 -14.14
CA LEU A 126 10.71 -5.60 -13.40
C LEU A 126 12.03 -5.00 -12.87
N VAL A 127 12.20 -3.69 -12.98
CA VAL A 127 13.43 -2.96 -12.65
C VAL A 127 13.10 -1.69 -11.88
N GLU A 128 13.90 -1.38 -10.86
CA GLU A 128 13.98 -0.05 -10.26
C GLU A 128 15.17 0.71 -10.86
N ALA A 129 14.89 1.81 -11.56
CA ALA A 129 15.92 2.78 -11.88
C ALA A 129 16.34 3.49 -10.59
N GLN A 130 17.65 3.56 -10.34
CA GLN A 130 18.18 4.13 -9.10
C GLN A 130 19.09 5.31 -9.38
N GLY A 131 18.92 6.38 -8.61
CA GLY A 131 19.78 7.54 -8.68
C GLY A 131 21.10 7.33 -7.92
N SER A 132 21.94 8.36 -7.92
CA SER A 132 23.24 8.30 -7.24
C SER A 132 23.14 8.41 -5.72
N ALA A 133 22.09 9.07 -5.21
CA ALA A 133 21.81 9.14 -3.79
C ALA A 133 20.81 8.05 -3.38
N ALA A 134 20.97 7.49 -2.19
CA ALA A 134 20.05 6.50 -1.62
C ALA A 134 18.78 7.16 -1.07
N THR A 135 18.03 7.85 -1.93
CA THR A 135 16.76 8.49 -1.57
C THR A 135 15.70 8.22 -2.62
N VAL A 136 14.44 8.26 -2.19
CA VAL A 136 13.28 8.03 -3.05
C VAL A 136 13.15 9.08 -4.14
N GLU A 137 13.56 10.32 -3.86
CA GLU A 137 13.58 11.44 -4.80
C GLU A 137 14.65 11.24 -5.88
N SER A 138 15.83 10.74 -5.51
CA SER A 138 16.88 10.43 -6.48
C SER A 138 16.46 9.30 -7.41
N ASN A 139 15.79 8.27 -6.88
CA ASN A 139 15.23 7.18 -7.69
C ASN A 139 14.06 7.64 -8.57
N TRP A 140 13.22 8.56 -8.09
CA TRP A 140 12.16 9.17 -8.91
C TRP A 140 12.76 9.89 -10.13
N GLN A 141 13.82 10.68 -9.92
CA GLN A 141 14.50 11.36 -11.03
C GLN A 141 15.11 10.36 -12.03
N ALA A 142 15.74 9.29 -11.56
CA ALA A 142 16.24 8.21 -12.42
C ALA A 142 15.11 7.52 -13.20
N GLY A 143 13.94 7.34 -12.59
CA GLY A 143 12.74 6.82 -13.24
C GLY A 143 12.20 7.75 -14.33
N LEU A 144 12.21 9.07 -14.10
CA LEU A 144 11.83 10.07 -15.11
C LEU A 144 12.78 10.08 -16.30
N GLU A 145 14.09 9.98 -16.06
CA GLU A 145 15.10 9.87 -17.11
C GLU A 145 14.91 8.59 -17.94
N LEU A 146 14.60 7.47 -17.28
CA LEU A 146 14.27 6.22 -17.97
C LEU A 146 12.97 6.33 -18.79
N ASN A 147 11.95 7.02 -18.30
CA ASN A 147 10.72 7.29 -19.08
C ASN A 147 11.05 8.03 -20.38
N GLN A 148 11.86 9.09 -20.31
CA GLN A 148 12.26 9.87 -21.48
C GLN A 148 13.06 9.01 -22.46
N TYR A 149 14.04 8.24 -21.98
CA TYR A 149 14.81 7.33 -22.81
C TYR A 149 13.92 6.32 -23.53
N LEU A 150 12.96 5.71 -22.81
CA LEU A 150 12.04 4.75 -23.39
C LEU A 150 11.15 5.39 -24.46
N ALA A 151 10.66 6.61 -24.24
CA ALA A 151 9.83 7.34 -25.21
C ALA A 151 10.58 7.74 -26.49
N GLU A 152 11.89 8.00 -26.39
CA GLU A 152 12.72 8.34 -27.54
C GLU A 152 13.11 7.13 -28.39
N HIS A 153 13.32 5.97 -27.74
CA HIS A 153 13.92 4.79 -28.39
C HIS A 153 12.92 3.67 -28.67
N TYR A 154 11.77 3.68 -28.00
CA TYR A 154 10.73 2.67 -28.13
C TYR A 154 9.37 3.34 -28.40
N ASN A 155 8.47 2.60 -29.04
CA ASN A 155 7.13 3.09 -29.36
C ASN A 155 6.22 3.06 -28.12
N ILE A 156 6.48 3.92 -27.14
CA ILE A 156 5.69 4.08 -25.93
C ILE A 156 5.00 5.46 -25.87
N SER A 157 3.97 5.59 -25.04
CA SER A 157 3.31 6.86 -24.72
C SER A 157 3.37 7.14 -23.23
N LEU A 158 3.73 8.38 -22.88
CA LEU A 158 3.76 8.90 -21.51
C LEU A 158 2.54 9.76 -21.17
N ASP A 159 1.61 10.01 -22.11
CA ASP A 159 0.49 10.95 -21.95
C ASP A 159 -0.35 10.66 -20.69
N ARG A 160 -0.56 9.38 -20.37
CA ARG A 160 -1.28 8.96 -19.17
C ARG A 160 -0.49 9.17 -17.89
N PHE A 161 0.82 8.92 -17.94
CA PHE A 161 1.69 9.17 -16.81
C PHE A 161 1.73 10.67 -16.50
N ASP A 162 1.91 11.52 -17.51
CA ASP A 162 2.03 12.97 -17.35
C ASP A 162 0.78 13.60 -16.69
N ARG A 163 -0.41 13.03 -16.91
CA ARG A 163 -1.68 13.48 -16.30
C ARG A 163 -1.77 13.23 -14.79
N ILE A 164 -1.00 12.28 -14.26
CA ILE A 164 -1.07 11.84 -12.86
C ILE A 164 0.26 11.95 -12.13
N ALA A 165 1.36 12.30 -12.80
CA ALA A 165 2.71 12.26 -12.24
C ALA A 165 2.86 13.10 -10.96
N ASP A 166 2.16 14.23 -10.86
CA ASP A 166 2.13 15.10 -9.68
C ASP A 166 1.59 14.39 -8.42
N LEU A 167 0.66 13.45 -8.59
CA LEU A 167 0.07 12.69 -7.48
C LEU A 167 1.04 11.66 -6.88
N PHE A 168 2.02 11.21 -7.67
CA PHE A 168 2.98 10.17 -7.29
C PHE A 168 4.39 10.69 -7.00
N ALA A 169 4.64 11.97 -7.29
CA ALA A 169 5.90 12.62 -6.95
C ALA A 169 6.19 12.49 -5.44
N PRO A 170 7.33 11.92 -5.04
CA PRO A 170 7.59 11.61 -3.65
C PRO A 170 7.84 12.86 -2.82
N THR A 171 7.15 12.94 -1.69
CA THR A 171 7.40 13.94 -0.63
C THR A 171 7.66 13.28 0.72
N ASN A 172 7.43 11.96 0.82
CA ASN A 172 7.73 11.15 1.99
C ASN A 172 9.06 10.42 1.78
N SER A 173 10.10 10.87 2.48
CA SER A 173 11.43 10.24 2.42
C SER A 173 11.45 8.80 2.94
N ALA A 174 10.43 8.36 3.70
CA ALA A 174 10.27 6.99 4.17
C ALA A 174 9.50 6.09 3.20
N ALA A 175 9.07 6.60 2.03
CA ALA A 175 8.43 5.79 1.01
C ALA A 175 9.39 4.69 0.50
N LYS A 176 8.88 3.46 0.38
CA LYS A 176 9.68 2.28 0.02
C LYS A 176 10.25 2.30 -1.40
N PHE A 177 9.54 2.95 -2.31
CA PHE A 177 9.92 3.12 -3.71
C PHE A 177 9.13 4.29 -4.29
N SER A 178 9.53 4.77 -5.47
CA SER A 178 8.82 5.81 -6.21
C SER A 178 8.22 5.27 -7.51
N MET A 179 9.05 4.64 -8.35
CA MET A 179 8.70 4.21 -9.69
C MET A 179 9.49 2.96 -10.10
N TRP A 180 8.82 1.99 -10.71
CA TRP A 180 9.45 0.82 -11.34
C TRP A 180 9.00 0.65 -12.79
N HIS A 181 9.84 0.00 -13.59
CA HIS A 181 9.60 -0.26 -15.00
C HIS A 181 9.61 -1.75 -15.27
N SER A 182 8.70 -2.22 -16.12
CA SER A 182 8.72 -3.61 -16.56
C SER A 182 8.70 -3.71 -18.07
N ALA A 183 9.55 -4.57 -18.63
CA ALA A 183 9.45 -5.02 -20.01
C ALA A 183 8.81 -6.42 -20.06
N CYS A 184 7.91 -6.62 -21.02
CA CYS A 184 7.19 -7.87 -21.26
C CYS A 184 7.53 -8.36 -22.66
N PHE A 185 7.99 -9.60 -22.75
CA PHE A 185 8.44 -10.26 -23.97
C PHE A 185 7.51 -11.40 -24.31
N TYR A 186 7.19 -11.50 -25.60
CA TYR A 186 6.24 -12.46 -26.15
C TYR A 186 6.86 -13.13 -27.38
N PRO A 187 6.54 -14.41 -27.67
CA PRO A 187 7.01 -15.05 -28.90
C PRO A 187 6.51 -14.37 -30.17
N ASP A 188 5.24 -13.92 -30.15
CA ASP A 188 4.45 -13.61 -31.34
C ASP A 188 4.12 -12.12 -31.53
N LYS A 189 4.50 -11.25 -30.58
CA LYS A 189 4.24 -9.80 -30.66
C LYS A 189 5.37 -8.94 -30.10
N PRO A 190 5.44 -7.63 -30.44
CA PRO A 190 6.49 -6.74 -29.95
C PRO A 190 6.56 -6.68 -28.42
N SER A 191 7.73 -6.32 -27.92
CA SER A 191 7.94 -6.04 -26.49
C SER A 191 7.03 -4.92 -26.02
N ALA A 192 6.51 -5.05 -24.79
CA ALA A 192 5.63 -4.06 -24.19
C ALA A 192 6.21 -3.55 -22.86
N PHE A 193 5.97 -2.28 -22.57
CA PHE A 193 6.50 -1.63 -21.37
C PHE A 193 5.38 -1.27 -20.39
N LYS A 194 5.69 -1.32 -19.10
CA LYS A 194 4.80 -0.93 -18.01
C LYS A 194 5.53 -0.07 -17.01
N LEU A 195 4.78 0.81 -16.38
CA LEU A 195 5.20 1.67 -15.29
C LEU A 195 4.43 1.28 -14.03
N TYR A 196 5.10 1.19 -12.88
CA TYR A 196 4.48 1.01 -11.57
C TYR A 196 4.85 2.21 -10.69
N LEU A 197 3.85 2.78 -10.02
CA LEU A 197 3.96 3.96 -9.19
C LEU A 197 3.50 3.64 -7.76
N ASN A 198 4.10 4.31 -6.79
CA ASN A 198 3.75 4.16 -5.38
C ASN A 198 2.67 5.17 -4.96
N PRO A 199 1.40 4.77 -4.75
CA PRO A 199 0.36 5.69 -4.27
C PRO A 199 0.63 6.23 -2.85
N GLN A 200 1.60 5.64 -2.11
CA GLN A 200 2.01 6.06 -0.77
C GLN A 200 3.20 7.02 -0.78
N SER A 201 3.70 7.43 -1.97
CA SER A 201 4.86 8.31 -2.17
C SER A 201 4.78 9.65 -1.43
N GLN A 202 3.58 10.19 -1.24
CA GLN A 202 3.37 11.44 -0.51
C GLN A 202 3.05 11.17 0.96
N GLN A 203 2.08 10.27 1.21
CA GLN A 203 1.71 9.82 2.55
C GLN A 203 0.87 8.54 2.43
N PRO A 204 1.11 7.50 3.25
CA PRO A 204 0.34 6.26 3.18
C PRO A 204 -1.17 6.44 3.34
N SER A 205 -1.61 7.36 4.21
CA SER A 205 -3.04 7.62 4.43
C SER A 205 -3.75 8.27 3.24
N ARG A 206 -3.01 8.88 2.29
CA ARG A 206 -3.56 9.49 1.06
C ARG A 206 -3.68 8.52 -0.11
N ALA A 207 -3.19 7.29 0.02
CA ALA A 207 -3.10 6.35 -1.10
C ALA A 207 -4.45 6.08 -1.78
N ALA A 208 -5.53 5.94 -1.02
CA ALA A 208 -6.88 5.78 -1.56
C ALA A 208 -7.32 6.96 -2.43
N ALA A 209 -7.08 8.20 -1.96
CA ALA A 209 -7.43 9.41 -2.69
C ALA A 209 -6.56 9.62 -3.92
N VAL A 210 -5.26 9.30 -3.84
CA VAL A 210 -4.36 9.31 -5.00
C VAL A 210 -4.84 8.34 -6.08
N VAL A 211 -5.25 7.12 -5.69
CA VAL A 211 -5.79 6.12 -6.64
C VAL A 211 -7.10 6.59 -7.24
N GLU A 212 -8.04 7.07 -6.44
CA GLU A 212 -9.32 7.59 -6.92
C GLU A 212 -9.12 8.75 -7.91
N GLU A 213 -8.27 9.72 -7.57
CA GLU A 213 -8.00 10.85 -8.43
C GLU A 213 -7.34 10.42 -9.74
N SER A 214 -6.41 9.47 -9.66
CA SER A 214 -5.73 8.93 -10.83
C SER A 214 -6.73 8.25 -11.77
N LEU A 215 -7.69 7.50 -11.24
CA LEU A 215 -8.75 6.87 -12.05
C LEU A 215 -9.63 7.93 -12.72
N VAL A 216 -10.09 8.95 -11.98
CA VAL A 216 -10.87 10.07 -12.53
C VAL A 216 -10.08 10.81 -13.61
N ARG A 217 -8.84 11.20 -13.32
CA ARG A 217 -7.96 11.89 -14.27
C ARG A 217 -7.65 11.06 -15.50
N LEU A 218 -7.78 9.74 -15.47
CA LEU A 218 -7.59 8.86 -16.62
C LEU A 218 -8.89 8.45 -17.33
N GLY A 219 -10.05 8.93 -16.86
CA GLY A 219 -11.35 8.70 -17.48
C GLY A 219 -12.14 7.51 -16.94
N PHE A 220 -11.73 6.92 -15.82
CA PHE A 220 -12.42 5.83 -15.11
C PHE A 220 -13.25 6.38 -13.95
N THR A 221 -14.06 7.41 -14.21
CA THR A 221 -14.69 8.25 -13.18
C THR A 221 -15.60 7.48 -12.21
N HIS A 222 -16.20 6.38 -12.67
CA HIS A 222 -17.14 5.57 -11.88
C HIS A 222 -16.51 4.26 -11.36
N ALA A 223 -15.19 4.10 -11.44
CA ALA A 223 -14.50 2.88 -11.00
C ALA A 223 -14.34 2.78 -9.48
N TRP A 224 -14.28 3.93 -8.79
CA TRP A 224 -13.99 3.98 -7.35
C TRP A 224 -14.97 3.18 -6.48
N PRO A 225 -16.30 3.27 -6.63
CA PRO A 225 -17.23 2.52 -5.78
C PRO A 225 -17.00 1.00 -5.79
N THR A 226 -16.72 0.42 -6.96
CA THR A 226 -16.44 -1.02 -7.08
C THR A 226 -15.15 -1.39 -6.33
N LEU A 227 -14.12 -0.54 -6.41
CA LEU A 227 -12.90 -0.72 -5.63
C LEU A 227 -13.14 -0.60 -4.13
N ALA A 228 -13.79 0.48 -3.70
CA ALA A 228 -13.93 0.83 -2.29
C ALA A 228 -14.84 -0.13 -1.51
N GLU A 229 -15.92 -0.59 -2.15
CA GLU A 229 -16.98 -1.35 -1.47
C GLU A 229 -16.86 -2.86 -1.67
N THR A 230 -16.13 -3.31 -2.69
CA THR A 230 -15.96 -4.75 -2.96
C THR A 230 -14.51 -5.17 -2.80
N ALA A 231 -13.58 -4.54 -3.52
CA ALA A 231 -12.17 -4.93 -3.48
C ALA A 231 -11.46 -4.54 -2.16
N ALA A 232 -11.82 -3.40 -1.58
CA ALA A 232 -11.21 -2.80 -0.39
C ALA A 232 -12.19 -2.72 0.79
N GLN A 233 -13.17 -3.62 0.83
CA GLN A 233 -14.32 -3.55 1.76
C GLN A 233 -13.92 -3.52 3.25
N ARG A 234 -12.71 -3.99 3.61
CA ARG A 234 -12.25 -4.05 5.00
C ARG A 234 -11.57 -2.76 5.46
N GLY A 235 -11.53 -1.75 4.59
CA GLY A 235 -11.01 -0.41 4.88
C GLY A 235 -9.48 -0.29 4.78
N PRO A 236 -8.95 0.94 4.87
CA PRO A 236 -7.57 1.29 4.49
C PRO A 236 -6.49 0.73 5.44
N ASP A 237 -6.89 0.22 6.61
CA ASP A 237 -5.98 -0.39 7.58
C ASP A 237 -5.80 -1.91 7.35
N LYS A 238 -6.67 -2.52 6.54
CA LYS A 238 -6.60 -3.95 6.16
C LYS A 238 -6.39 -4.15 4.67
N ASP A 239 -6.91 -3.26 3.83
CA ASP A 239 -6.80 -3.28 2.38
C ASP A 239 -6.06 -2.02 1.91
N GLU A 240 -4.74 -2.13 1.74
CA GLU A 240 -3.86 -1.00 1.42
C GLU A 240 -3.61 -0.89 -0.08
N PHE A 241 -3.82 0.30 -0.66
CA PHE A 241 -3.38 0.59 -2.03
C PHE A 241 -1.85 0.72 -2.06
N VAL A 242 -1.17 -0.16 -2.80
CA VAL A 242 0.30 -0.30 -2.74
C VAL A 242 0.98 -0.08 -4.09
N TYR A 243 0.31 -0.36 -5.21
CA TYR A 243 0.84 -0.09 -6.55
C TYR A 243 -0.25 0.47 -7.47
N PHE A 244 0.14 1.38 -8.34
CA PHE A 244 -0.66 1.84 -9.47
C PHE A 244 0.16 1.66 -10.75
N SER A 245 -0.34 0.93 -11.75
CA SER A 245 0.43 0.65 -12.96
C SER A 245 -0.24 1.03 -14.26
N LEU A 246 0.58 1.43 -15.23
CA LEU A 246 0.18 1.82 -16.57
C LEU A 246 0.88 0.92 -17.58
N ASP A 247 0.15 0.38 -18.55
CA ASP A 247 0.77 -0.09 -19.79
C ASP A 247 1.22 1.16 -20.60
N LEU A 248 2.47 1.24 -21.04
CA LEU A 248 3.01 2.41 -21.75
C LEU A 248 2.76 2.36 -23.26
N ALA A 249 1.74 1.64 -23.72
CA ALA A 249 1.38 1.60 -25.14
C ALA A 249 0.61 2.86 -25.56
N ALA A 250 0.75 3.25 -26.83
CA ALA A 250 -0.01 4.35 -27.41
C ALA A 250 -1.53 4.13 -27.29
N HIS A 251 -2.28 5.23 -27.19
CA HIS A 251 -3.74 5.20 -27.21
C HIS A 251 -4.23 4.78 -28.60
N VAL A 252 -4.85 3.60 -28.66
CA VAL A 252 -5.41 3.02 -29.89
C VAL A 252 -6.94 3.16 -29.98
N GLY A 253 -7.57 3.82 -28.99
CA GLY A 253 -9.00 4.13 -28.92
C GLY A 253 -9.93 2.92 -28.76
N VAL A 254 -11.20 3.18 -28.47
CA VAL A 254 -12.25 2.15 -28.29
C VAL A 254 -12.61 1.34 -29.54
N ALA A 255 -12.10 1.69 -30.72
CA ALA A 255 -12.28 0.91 -31.95
C ALA A 255 -11.32 -0.29 -32.04
N SER A 256 -10.21 -0.25 -31.30
CA SER A 256 -9.22 -1.33 -31.31
C SER A 256 -9.68 -2.53 -30.46
N PRO A 257 -9.28 -3.77 -30.80
CA PRO A 257 -9.55 -4.94 -29.96
C PRO A 257 -9.11 -4.72 -28.52
N VAL A 258 -9.90 -5.21 -27.56
CA VAL A 258 -9.69 -4.95 -26.12
C VAL A 258 -8.30 -5.40 -25.67
N GLU A 259 -7.80 -6.51 -26.21
CA GLU A 259 -6.46 -7.05 -25.94
C GLU A 259 -5.30 -6.14 -26.35
N ASN A 260 -5.57 -5.16 -27.22
CA ASN A 260 -4.57 -4.19 -27.69
C ASN A 260 -4.69 -2.84 -26.97
N ARG A 261 -5.69 -2.66 -26.09
CA ARG A 261 -5.87 -1.41 -25.35
C ARG A 261 -4.94 -1.37 -24.13
N ALA A 262 -4.29 -0.23 -23.96
CA ALA A 262 -3.38 -0.01 -22.85
C ALA A 262 -4.16 0.05 -21.53
N ARG A 263 -3.78 -0.77 -20.54
CA ARG A 263 -4.49 -0.85 -19.25
C ARG A 263 -3.99 0.14 -18.21
N VAL A 264 -4.85 0.39 -17.23
CA VAL A 264 -4.53 0.90 -15.90
C VAL A 264 -4.73 -0.24 -14.91
N LYS A 265 -3.88 -0.36 -13.89
CA LYS A 265 -4.05 -1.35 -12.81
C LYS A 265 -3.85 -0.75 -11.43
N VAL A 266 -4.62 -1.26 -10.48
CA VAL A 266 -4.57 -0.89 -9.06
C VAL A 266 -4.31 -2.16 -8.26
N TYR A 267 -3.36 -2.10 -7.31
CA TYR A 267 -2.97 -3.23 -6.48
C TYR A 267 -3.29 -2.95 -5.02
N LEU A 268 -3.96 -3.92 -4.38
CA LEU A 268 -4.32 -3.88 -2.97
C LEU A 268 -3.58 -4.97 -2.20
N ARG A 269 -2.93 -4.59 -1.11
CA ARG A 269 -2.35 -5.52 -0.14
C ARG A 269 -3.38 -5.79 0.95
N HIS A 270 -3.67 -7.07 1.18
CA HIS A 270 -4.69 -7.51 2.12
C HIS A 270 -4.05 -8.06 3.39
N GLN A 271 -3.94 -7.23 4.42
CA GLN A 271 -3.36 -7.58 5.71
C GLN A 271 -4.18 -8.69 6.37
N ASP A 272 -3.50 -9.74 6.83
CA ASP A 272 -4.07 -10.86 7.59
C ASP A 272 -5.28 -11.53 6.93
N ALA A 273 -5.40 -11.43 5.59
CA ALA A 273 -6.59 -11.90 4.89
C ALA A 273 -6.68 -13.42 4.83
N THR A 274 -7.90 -13.92 4.98
CA THR A 274 -8.29 -15.30 4.72
C THR A 274 -8.49 -15.53 3.23
N PRO A 275 -8.43 -16.78 2.74
CA PRO A 275 -8.79 -17.10 1.36
C PRO A 275 -10.20 -16.61 0.97
N ALA A 276 -11.16 -16.65 1.89
CA ALA A 276 -12.53 -16.18 1.65
C ALA A 276 -12.61 -14.65 1.47
N GLU A 277 -11.81 -13.87 2.21
CA GLU A 277 -11.75 -12.42 2.02
C GLU A 277 -11.07 -12.05 0.70
N LEU A 278 -10.03 -12.78 0.28
CA LEU A 278 -9.37 -12.60 -1.02
C LEU A 278 -10.30 -12.93 -2.19
N GLU A 279 -11.07 -14.03 -2.06
CA GLU A 279 -12.12 -14.43 -2.99
C GLU A 279 -13.20 -13.33 -3.11
N SER A 280 -13.67 -12.81 -1.96
CA SER A 280 -14.64 -11.72 -1.90
C SER A 280 -14.10 -10.46 -2.60
N ALA A 281 -12.84 -10.10 -2.39
CA ALA A 281 -12.24 -8.94 -3.05
C ALA A 281 -12.20 -9.13 -4.58
N LEU A 282 -11.81 -10.32 -5.05
CA LEU A 282 -11.74 -10.64 -6.48
C LEU A 282 -13.11 -10.64 -7.18
N SER A 283 -14.22 -10.81 -6.43
CA SER A 283 -15.57 -10.71 -6.99
C SER A 283 -15.90 -9.35 -7.63
N ALA A 284 -15.08 -8.33 -7.35
CA ALA A 284 -15.17 -7.03 -8.01
C ALA A 284 -14.89 -7.05 -9.51
N ALA A 285 -14.21 -8.08 -10.05
CA ALA A 285 -13.78 -8.13 -11.44
C ALA A 285 -14.66 -9.00 -12.34
N ARG A 286 -14.79 -8.64 -13.62
CA ARG A 286 -15.62 -9.38 -14.59
C ARG A 286 -15.11 -10.78 -14.92
N ASN A 287 -13.82 -11.05 -14.76
CA ASN A 287 -13.22 -12.37 -14.98
C ASN A 287 -13.27 -13.26 -13.72
N TYR A 288 -13.99 -12.83 -12.67
CA TYR A 288 -14.16 -13.60 -11.45
C TYR A 288 -14.85 -14.94 -11.71
N VAL A 289 -14.31 -16.00 -11.12
CA VAL A 289 -14.88 -17.35 -11.13
C VAL A 289 -14.93 -17.84 -9.67
N PRO A 290 -16.13 -18.12 -9.13
CA PRO A 290 -16.26 -18.57 -7.76
C PRO A 290 -15.43 -19.82 -7.44
N GLY A 291 -14.68 -19.77 -6.36
CA GLY A 291 -13.85 -20.86 -5.83
C GLY A 291 -12.41 -20.86 -6.30
N ASP A 292 -12.07 -20.15 -7.39
CA ASP A 292 -10.71 -20.16 -7.95
C ASP A 292 -9.67 -19.61 -6.96
N ALA A 293 -9.97 -18.53 -6.23
CA ALA A 293 -9.00 -17.94 -5.30
C ALA A 293 -8.80 -18.83 -4.08
N ILE A 294 -9.88 -19.41 -3.55
CA ILE A 294 -9.83 -20.35 -2.43
C ILE A 294 -9.03 -21.60 -2.80
N GLU A 295 -9.33 -22.22 -3.95
CA GLU A 295 -8.60 -23.38 -4.49
C GLU A 295 -7.10 -23.06 -4.64
N PHE A 296 -6.78 -21.91 -5.26
CA PHE A 296 -5.39 -21.50 -5.47
C PHE A 296 -4.64 -21.24 -4.15
N CYS A 297 -5.28 -20.57 -3.19
CA CYS A 297 -4.70 -20.38 -1.85
C CYS A 297 -4.40 -21.72 -1.16
N GLN A 298 -5.32 -22.68 -1.25
CA GLN A 298 -5.15 -24.00 -0.65
C GLN A 298 -4.03 -24.80 -1.33
N ALA A 299 -3.93 -24.73 -2.66
CA ALA A 299 -2.90 -25.41 -3.42
C ALA A 299 -1.50 -24.83 -3.17
N MET A 300 -1.37 -23.49 -3.13
CA MET A 300 -0.09 -22.81 -2.99
C MET A 300 0.41 -22.72 -1.55
N ALA A 301 -0.50 -22.78 -0.57
CA ALA A 301 -0.17 -22.69 0.85
C ALA A 301 -1.06 -23.63 1.69
N PRO A 302 -0.86 -24.96 1.60
CA PRO A 302 -1.70 -25.94 2.28
C PRO A 302 -1.77 -25.71 3.79
N GLY A 303 -2.99 -25.78 4.34
CA GLY A 303 -3.25 -25.62 5.77
C GLY A 303 -3.23 -24.19 6.32
N GLN A 304 -2.97 -23.19 5.47
CA GLN A 304 -3.03 -21.78 5.89
C GLN A 304 -4.47 -21.28 5.98
N THR A 305 -4.80 -20.64 7.11
CA THR A 305 -6.11 -20.02 7.33
C THR A 305 -6.10 -18.51 7.08
N SER A 306 -4.91 -17.87 7.14
CA SER A 306 -4.72 -16.45 6.86
C SER A 306 -3.32 -16.17 6.31
N PHE A 307 -3.20 -15.11 5.50
CA PHE A 307 -1.95 -14.65 4.92
C PHE A 307 -1.31 -13.55 5.78
N SER A 308 -0.83 -13.93 6.98
CA SER A 308 -0.27 -12.99 7.98
C SER A 308 1.26 -12.82 7.98
N ALA A 309 2.02 -13.83 7.52
CA ALA A 309 3.49 -13.75 7.45
C ALA A 309 3.98 -12.78 6.37
N LYS A 310 3.31 -12.74 5.21
CA LYS A 310 3.43 -11.71 4.19
C LYS A 310 2.10 -11.62 3.46
N SER A 311 1.55 -10.43 3.40
CA SER A 311 0.17 -10.21 2.95
C SER A 311 0.02 -10.52 1.46
N ALA A 312 -1.08 -11.20 1.12
CA ALA A 312 -1.48 -11.41 -0.26
C ALA A 312 -1.87 -10.09 -0.92
N ILE A 313 -1.77 -10.03 -2.25
CA ILE A 313 -2.10 -8.85 -3.04
C ILE A 313 -3.15 -9.23 -4.08
N THR A 314 -4.17 -8.40 -4.29
CA THR A 314 -5.01 -8.46 -5.49
C THR A 314 -4.68 -7.29 -6.41
N ALA A 315 -4.88 -7.49 -7.71
CA ALA A 315 -4.70 -6.47 -8.73
C ALA A 315 -5.93 -6.40 -9.64
N PHE A 316 -6.44 -5.19 -9.86
CA PHE A 316 -7.60 -4.92 -10.71
C PHE A 316 -7.18 -4.07 -11.89
N SER A 317 -7.66 -4.39 -13.09
CA SER A 317 -7.32 -3.62 -14.29
C SER A 317 -8.52 -3.12 -15.06
N TRP A 318 -8.37 -1.91 -15.63
CA TRP A 318 -9.31 -1.28 -16.54
C TRP A 318 -8.64 -1.05 -17.89
N VAL A 319 -9.44 -1.19 -18.95
CA VAL A 319 -9.12 -0.75 -20.31
C VAL A 319 -10.04 0.38 -20.71
N GLU A 320 -9.62 1.20 -21.69
CA GLU A 320 -10.49 2.23 -22.27
C GLU A 320 -11.85 1.63 -22.71
N GLY A 321 -12.95 2.22 -22.24
CA GLY A 321 -14.32 1.73 -22.40
C GLY A 321 -14.88 1.01 -21.15
N ASP A 322 -14.03 0.62 -20.20
CA ASP A 322 -14.47 0.29 -18.85
C ASP A 322 -14.79 1.60 -18.11
N ASN A 323 -15.93 1.68 -17.44
CA ASN A 323 -16.30 2.86 -16.65
C ASN A 323 -16.42 2.57 -15.16
N GLU A 324 -16.93 1.38 -14.81
CA GLU A 324 -17.24 0.99 -13.43
C GLU A 324 -16.43 -0.25 -13.03
N THR A 325 -16.80 -1.42 -13.59
CA THR A 325 -16.24 -2.70 -13.18
C THR A 325 -14.88 -2.97 -13.82
N PRO A 326 -13.85 -3.38 -13.06
CA PRO A 326 -12.58 -3.82 -13.64
C PRO A 326 -12.76 -5.04 -14.54
N SER A 327 -12.04 -5.04 -15.67
CA SER A 327 -12.05 -6.15 -16.63
C SER A 327 -11.41 -7.42 -16.08
N VAL A 328 -10.35 -7.28 -15.27
CA VAL A 328 -9.55 -8.40 -14.77
C VAL A 328 -9.16 -8.17 -13.32
N GLY A 329 -9.40 -9.18 -12.49
CA GLY A 329 -8.83 -9.39 -11.16
C GLY A 329 -7.73 -10.43 -11.23
N THR A 330 -6.64 -10.22 -10.48
CA THR A 330 -5.51 -11.15 -10.34
C THR A 330 -5.16 -11.29 -8.86
N LEU A 331 -5.03 -12.51 -8.35
CA LEU A 331 -4.51 -12.77 -7.00
C LEU A 331 -3.01 -13.04 -7.07
N HIS A 332 -2.22 -12.39 -6.23
CA HIS A 332 -0.79 -12.60 -6.03
C HIS A 332 -0.54 -13.12 -4.61
N LEU A 333 0.01 -14.33 -4.49
CA LEU A 333 0.35 -14.98 -3.24
C LEU A 333 1.86 -14.97 -3.02
N PRO A 334 2.37 -14.45 -1.89
CA PRO A 334 3.79 -14.48 -1.54
C PRO A 334 4.22 -15.89 -1.09
N ILE A 335 4.25 -16.82 -2.03
CA ILE A 335 4.35 -18.27 -1.78
C ILE A 335 5.55 -18.68 -0.93
N SER A 336 6.70 -18.02 -1.11
CA SER A 336 7.92 -18.31 -0.32
C SER A 336 7.81 -17.98 1.16
N ASN A 337 6.80 -17.22 1.58
CA ASN A 337 6.53 -16.94 2.99
C ASN A 337 5.64 -18.02 3.65
N TYR A 338 5.18 -19.00 2.87
CA TYR A 338 4.29 -20.09 3.30
C TYR A 338 4.80 -21.48 2.90
N ALA A 339 6.07 -21.58 2.53
CA ALA A 339 6.76 -22.81 2.20
C ALA A 339 8.04 -22.96 3.03
N THR A 340 8.50 -24.20 3.20
CA THR A 340 9.75 -24.50 3.93
C THR A 340 10.99 -24.12 3.13
N ASP A 341 10.94 -24.35 1.82
CA ASP A 341 12.02 -24.20 0.83
C ASP A 341 11.42 -24.13 -0.58
N ASP A 342 12.25 -23.80 -1.58
CA ASP A 342 11.78 -23.70 -2.98
C ASP A 342 11.46 -25.07 -3.61
N ARG A 343 11.91 -26.19 -3.03
CA ARG A 343 11.48 -27.52 -3.49
C ARG A 343 9.99 -27.72 -3.19
N ALA A 344 9.56 -27.43 -1.97
CA ALA A 344 8.15 -27.49 -1.58
C ALA A 344 7.26 -26.54 -2.41
N VAL A 345 7.78 -25.35 -2.75
CA VAL A 345 7.11 -24.44 -3.69
C VAL A 345 6.93 -25.10 -5.06
N CYS A 346 7.99 -25.71 -5.58
CA CYS A 346 7.93 -26.38 -6.88
C CYS A 346 6.93 -27.53 -6.91
N ASP A 347 6.91 -28.37 -5.87
CA ASP A 347 5.99 -29.49 -5.77
C ASP A 347 4.53 -29.01 -5.80
N SER A 348 4.22 -27.90 -5.11
CA SER A 348 2.88 -27.30 -5.08
C SER A 348 2.46 -26.75 -6.45
N ILE A 349 3.39 -26.09 -7.15
CA ILE A 349 3.14 -25.55 -8.50
C ILE A 349 2.99 -26.68 -9.52
N ASP A 350 3.84 -27.71 -9.46
CA ASP A 350 3.79 -28.87 -10.36
C ASP A 350 2.43 -29.57 -10.27
N LEU A 351 1.97 -29.85 -9.04
CA LEU A 351 0.66 -30.46 -8.81
C LEU A 351 -0.47 -29.60 -9.39
N TYR A 352 -0.47 -28.30 -9.11
CA TYR A 352 -1.47 -27.38 -9.62
C TYR A 352 -1.47 -27.31 -11.16
N PHE A 353 -0.28 -27.33 -11.78
CA PHE A 353 -0.16 -27.30 -13.22
C PHE A 353 -0.67 -28.58 -13.87
N ILE A 354 -0.38 -29.74 -13.28
CA ILE A 354 -0.87 -31.05 -13.75
C ILE A 354 -2.39 -31.12 -13.63
N GLU A 355 -2.96 -30.74 -12.49
CA GLU A 355 -4.40 -30.80 -12.23
C GLU A 355 -5.22 -29.89 -13.15
N HIS A 356 -4.63 -28.78 -13.60
CA HIS A 356 -5.31 -27.80 -14.46
C HIS A 356 -4.83 -27.78 -15.92
N GLY A 357 -4.01 -28.75 -16.34
CA GLY A 357 -3.55 -28.86 -17.73
C GLY A 357 -2.69 -27.67 -18.20
N LEU A 358 -1.95 -27.04 -17.28
CA LEU A 358 -0.98 -25.99 -17.57
C LEU A 358 0.36 -26.61 -18.02
N PRO A 359 1.24 -25.85 -18.71
CA PRO A 359 2.46 -26.39 -19.29
C PRO A 359 3.56 -26.68 -18.25
N VAL A 360 3.38 -27.73 -17.45
CA VAL A 360 4.29 -28.13 -16.34
C VAL A 360 5.72 -28.36 -16.81
N SER A 361 5.93 -28.96 -17.99
CA SER A 361 7.28 -29.18 -18.52
C SER A 361 8.03 -27.89 -18.81
N LYS A 362 7.35 -26.86 -19.35
CA LYS A 362 7.96 -25.54 -19.59
C LYS A 362 8.34 -24.87 -18.27
N TYR A 363 7.46 -24.97 -17.27
CA TYR A 363 7.75 -24.48 -15.92
C TYR A 363 8.99 -25.16 -15.33
N GLN A 364 9.02 -26.50 -15.29
CA GLN A 364 10.12 -27.27 -14.73
C GLN A 364 11.45 -26.96 -15.43
N SER A 365 11.47 -26.89 -16.76
CA SER A 365 12.67 -26.51 -17.51
C SER A 365 13.14 -25.10 -17.16
N ALA A 366 12.23 -24.13 -17.04
CA ALA A 366 12.59 -22.75 -16.71
C ALA A 366 13.23 -22.66 -15.31
N ILE A 367 12.65 -23.33 -14.32
CA ILE A 367 13.18 -23.33 -12.95
C ILE A 367 14.52 -24.07 -12.86
N GLN A 368 14.64 -25.22 -13.53
CA GLN A 368 15.88 -25.99 -13.55
C GLN A 368 17.05 -25.17 -14.11
N SER A 369 16.81 -24.40 -15.17
CA SER A 369 17.84 -23.57 -15.80
C SER A 369 18.11 -22.27 -15.03
N PHE A 370 17.12 -21.75 -14.29
CA PHE A 370 17.25 -20.49 -13.55
C PHE A 370 17.98 -20.64 -12.21
N ALA A 371 17.77 -21.76 -11.52
CA ALA A 371 18.27 -22.00 -10.17
C ALA A 371 19.81 -22.14 -10.14
N THR A 372 20.45 -21.43 -9.21
CA THR A 372 21.91 -21.47 -8.99
C THR A 372 22.32 -22.34 -7.79
N ARG A 373 21.33 -22.94 -7.12
CA ARG A 373 21.48 -23.77 -5.93
C ARG A 373 20.48 -24.92 -5.94
N GLN A 374 20.66 -25.88 -5.04
CA GLN A 374 19.61 -26.86 -4.75
C GLN A 374 18.39 -26.16 -4.15
N LEU A 375 17.20 -26.61 -4.55
CA LEU A 375 15.94 -25.93 -4.21
C LEU A 375 15.55 -26.10 -2.73
N ASP A 376 15.98 -27.18 -2.08
CA ASP A 376 15.80 -27.46 -0.66
C ASP A 376 16.83 -26.75 0.24
N ALA A 377 17.88 -26.14 -0.35
CA ALA A 377 18.90 -25.40 0.39
C ALA A 377 18.48 -23.99 0.83
N GLY A 378 17.29 -23.52 0.42
CA GLY A 378 16.80 -22.19 0.74
C GLY A 378 15.39 -21.93 0.22
N VAL A 379 14.81 -20.80 0.63
CA VAL A 379 13.48 -20.35 0.22
C VAL A 379 13.51 -18.92 -0.27
N GLY A 380 12.71 -18.62 -1.28
CA GLY A 380 12.54 -17.25 -1.78
C GLY A 380 12.99 -17.01 -3.19
N MET A 381 13.45 -18.03 -3.92
CA MET A 381 13.61 -17.91 -5.36
C MET A 381 12.24 -17.58 -6.00
N HIS A 382 11.18 -18.28 -5.60
CA HIS A 382 9.80 -17.91 -5.94
C HIS A 382 9.26 -16.87 -4.95
N SER A 383 9.36 -15.58 -5.25
CA SER A 383 8.87 -14.51 -4.36
C SER A 383 7.35 -14.58 -4.22
N TYR A 384 6.66 -14.60 -5.36
CA TYR A 384 5.22 -14.67 -5.51
C TYR A 384 4.83 -15.68 -6.60
N THR A 385 3.58 -16.12 -6.53
CA THR A 385 2.85 -16.72 -7.64
C THR A 385 1.51 -16.01 -7.79
N SER A 386 0.97 -15.89 -9.00
CA SER A 386 -0.32 -15.23 -9.20
C SER A 386 -1.26 -16.01 -10.09
N LEU A 387 -2.55 -15.95 -9.82
CA LEU A 387 -3.62 -16.51 -10.64
C LEU A 387 -4.54 -15.40 -11.17
N ARG A 388 -4.88 -15.51 -12.46
CA ARG A 388 -6.07 -14.88 -13.02
C ARG A 388 -6.72 -15.78 -14.07
N ARG A 389 -7.96 -15.46 -14.43
CA ARG A 389 -8.57 -15.93 -15.68
C ARG A 389 -8.23 -14.97 -16.82
N GLU A 390 -7.68 -15.51 -17.90
CA GLU A 390 -7.60 -14.84 -19.19
C GLU A 390 -8.65 -15.50 -20.08
N GLN A 391 -9.71 -14.76 -20.43
CA GLN A 391 -10.95 -15.34 -20.96
C GLN A 391 -11.50 -16.40 -19.99
N GLN A 392 -11.44 -17.69 -20.35
CA GLN A 392 -11.86 -18.81 -19.51
C GLN A 392 -10.69 -19.66 -19.02
N GLN A 393 -9.46 -19.37 -19.45
CA GLN A 393 -8.29 -20.17 -19.11
C GLN A 393 -7.60 -19.63 -17.85
N ARG A 394 -7.08 -20.54 -17.03
CA ARG A 394 -6.21 -20.17 -15.92
C ARG A 394 -4.88 -19.69 -16.47
N ARG A 395 -4.40 -18.58 -15.92
CA ARG A 395 -3.09 -18.04 -16.23
C ARG A 395 -2.33 -17.85 -14.94
N VAL A 396 -1.23 -18.58 -14.79
CA VAL A 396 -0.37 -18.53 -13.60
C VAL A 396 0.90 -17.75 -13.93
N THR A 397 1.29 -16.81 -13.07
CA THR A 397 2.57 -16.10 -13.18
C THR A 397 3.47 -16.44 -12.00
N LEU A 398 4.73 -16.74 -12.28
CA LEU A 398 5.77 -17.05 -11.32
C LEU A 398 6.71 -15.86 -11.24
N TYR A 399 6.98 -15.37 -10.04
CA TYR A 399 7.87 -14.24 -9.79
C TYR A 399 9.16 -14.77 -9.17
N LEU A 400 10.29 -14.47 -9.81
CA LEU A 400 11.57 -15.11 -9.58
C LEU A 400 12.61 -14.07 -9.15
N ASN A 401 13.04 -14.17 -7.89
CA ASN A 401 14.15 -13.39 -7.36
C ASN A 401 15.47 -13.88 -7.97
N PRO A 402 16.41 -12.98 -8.29
CA PRO A 402 17.69 -13.37 -8.88
C PRO A 402 18.67 -13.96 -7.85
N GLU A 403 18.41 -13.79 -6.54
CA GLU A 403 19.21 -14.30 -5.42
C GLU A 403 20.68 -13.81 -5.40
N LEU A 404 20.90 -12.54 -5.69
CA LEU A 404 22.24 -11.95 -5.82
C LEU A 404 22.81 -11.48 -4.48
N ASN A 405 21.93 -11.03 -3.60
CA ASN A 405 22.34 -10.41 -2.33
C ASN A 405 22.12 -11.32 -1.13
N ARG A 406 21.06 -12.13 -1.17
CA ARG A 406 20.70 -13.00 -0.06
C ARG A 406 19.86 -14.19 -0.52
N VAL A 407 20.20 -15.36 0.01
CA VAL A 407 19.31 -16.53 0.03
C VAL A 407 18.78 -16.68 1.45
N ARG A 408 17.46 -16.83 1.60
CA ARG A 408 16.87 -17.10 2.93
C ARG A 408 16.99 -18.60 3.20
N PRO A 409 17.46 -19.02 4.38
CA PRO A 409 17.61 -20.45 4.68
C PRO A 409 16.23 -21.13 4.74
N PRO A 410 16.19 -22.48 4.63
CA PRO A 410 14.98 -23.25 4.83
C PRO A 410 14.39 -22.98 6.23
N ARG A 411 13.07 -23.03 6.34
CA ARG A 411 12.36 -22.64 7.58
C ARG A 411 11.32 -23.65 7.97
N GLN A 412 11.01 -23.70 9.26
CA GLN A 412 9.74 -24.24 9.71
C GLN A 412 8.66 -23.18 9.50
N ILE A 413 7.53 -23.59 8.91
CA ILE A 413 6.36 -22.72 8.76
C ILE A 413 5.77 -22.56 10.16
N ALA A 414 6.01 -21.41 10.79
CA ALA A 414 5.43 -21.09 12.07
C ALA A 414 3.92 -20.92 11.92
N THR A 415 3.14 -21.53 12.81
CA THR A 415 1.73 -21.15 13.00
C THR A 415 1.67 -19.72 13.53
N GLN A 416 0.72 -18.94 12.99
CA GLN A 416 0.40 -17.54 13.30
C GLN A 416 1.22 -16.91 14.43
N GLN A 417 2.12 -15.97 14.07
CA GLN A 417 2.70 -15.09 15.08
C GLN A 417 1.59 -14.22 15.66
N THR A 418 1.31 -14.37 16.94
CA THR A 418 0.53 -13.39 17.71
C THR A 418 1.26 -12.06 17.65
N LYS A 419 0.75 -11.11 16.86
CA LYS A 419 1.21 -9.71 16.91
C LYS A 419 1.03 -9.19 18.34
N SER A 420 2.04 -8.53 18.88
CA SER A 420 1.90 -7.82 20.16
C SER A 420 0.78 -6.78 20.03
N VAL A 421 -0.08 -6.69 21.05
CA VAL A 421 -1.12 -5.66 21.07
C VAL A 421 -0.43 -4.31 21.26
N SER A 422 -0.52 -3.44 20.26
CA SER A 422 -0.11 -2.04 20.35
C SER A 422 -0.85 -1.35 21.49
N SER A 423 -0.24 -0.33 22.11
CA SER A 423 -0.92 0.45 23.16
C SER A 423 -2.13 1.20 22.58
N LEU A 424 -3.07 1.63 23.44
CA LEU A 424 -4.16 2.50 22.99
C LEU A 424 -3.69 3.90 22.63
N GLU A 425 -2.59 4.39 23.24
CA GLU A 425 -1.98 5.65 22.80
C GLU A 425 -1.45 5.54 21.36
N GLU A 426 -0.77 4.44 21.03
CA GLU A 426 -0.33 4.18 19.64
C GLU A 426 -1.52 4.12 18.68
N MET A 427 -2.66 3.59 19.11
CA MET A 427 -3.89 3.59 18.32
C MET A 427 -4.46 5.00 18.12
N VAL A 428 -4.46 5.84 19.16
CA VAL A 428 -4.90 7.25 19.05
C VAL A 428 -4.02 7.99 18.05
N TRP A 429 -2.69 7.90 18.19
CA TRP A 429 -1.76 8.53 17.24
C TRP A 429 -1.90 7.99 15.83
N HIS A 430 -2.13 6.68 15.67
CA HIS A 430 -2.40 6.07 14.38
C HIS A 430 -3.59 6.71 13.67
N TYR A 431 -4.71 6.96 14.35
CA TYR A 431 -5.89 7.59 13.74
C TYR A 431 -5.79 9.12 13.61
N GLU A 432 -4.99 9.77 14.45
CA GLU A 432 -4.62 11.18 14.25
C GLU A 432 -3.79 11.38 12.97
N GLU A 433 -2.79 10.53 12.74
CA GLU A 433 -1.94 10.59 11.54
C GLU A 433 -2.63 10.07 10.28
N ARG A 434 -3.49 9.05 10.42
CA ARG A 434 -4.31 8.48 9.33
C ARG A 434 -5.69 9.12 9.27
N THR A 435 -5.67 10.44 9.08
CA THR A 435 -6.88 11.26 9.09
C THR A 435 -7.98 10.76 8.16
N VAL A 436 -9.23 10.82 8.64
CA VAL A 436 -10.42 10.61 7.83
C VAL A 436 -10.54 11.63 6.70
N ALA A 437 -9.92 12.81 6.83
CA ALA A 437 -9.89 13.84 5.79
C ALA A 437 -9.25 13.36 4.47
N HIS A 438 -8.40 12.32 4.52
CA HIS A 438 -7.83 11.68 3.33
C HIS A 438 -8.76 10.68 2.65
N HIS A 439 -9.98 10.49 3.15
CA HIS A 439 -11.00 9.70 2.46
C HIS A 439 -11.29 10.31 1.07
N PRO A 440 -11.41 9.50 0.00
CA PRO A 440 -11.62 10.01 -1.36
C PRO A 440 -12.82 10.92 -1.53
N PHE A 441 -13.94 10.66 -0.83
CA PHE A 441 -15.09 11.58 -0.76
C PHE A 441 -14.69 13.00 -0.33
N LEU A 442 -13.97 13.13 0.78
CA LEU A 442 -13.60 14.44 1.34
C LEU A 442 -12.52 15.10 0.46
N GLN A 443 -11.53 14.35 -0.01
CA GLN A 443 -10.50 14.87 -0.92
C GLN A 443 -11.11 15.35 -2.25
N ARG A 444 -12.11 14.64 -2.78
CA ARG A 444 -12.81 15.04 -4.00
C ARG A 444 -13.67 16.29 -3.79
N LEU A 445 -14.38 16.39 -2.67
CA LEU A 445 -15.08 17.63 -2.29
C LEU A 445 -14.11 18.83 -2.26
N GLN A 446 -12.94 18.67 -1.65
CA GLN A 446 -11.97 19.75 -1.51
C GLN A 446 -11.30 20.19 -2.81
N ARG A 447 -11.02 19.24 -3.72
CA ARG A 447 -10.31 19.52 -4.98
C ARG A 447 -11.21 20.07 -6.08
N GLU A 448 -12.49 19.69 -6.08
CA GLU A 448 -13.46 20.17 -7.07
C GLU A 448 -14.05 21.53 -6.66
N THR A 449 -14.79 22.17 -7.59
CA THR A 449 -15.53 23.38 -7.24
C THR A 449 -16.61 23.02 -6.22
N VAL A 450 -16.73 23.83 -5.16
CA VAL A 450 -17.70 23.57 -4.08
C VAL A 450 -19.10 23.38 -4.66
N ASN A 451 -19.69 22.22 -4.36
CA ASN A 451 -21.07 21.90 -4.68
C ASN A 451 -21.93 21.99 -3.42
N PRO A 452 -22.74 23.06 -3.25
CA PRO A 452 -23.57 23.23 -2.06
C PRO A 452 -24.55 22.08 -1.83
N ALA A 453 -25.06 21.46 -2.89
CA ALA A 453 -25.99 20.32 -2.77
C ALA A 453 -25.32 19.06 -2.20
N HIS A 454 -24.05 18.83 -2.50
CA HIS A 454 -23.29 17.72 -1.92
C HIS A 454 -23.02 17.95 -0.44
N ILE A 455 -22.68 19.20 -0.07
CA ILE A 455 -22.51 19.59 1.34
C ILE A 455 -23.83 19.44 2.09
N TRP A 456 -24.94 19.92 1.53
CA TRP A 456 -26.25 19.76 2.14
C TRP A 456 -26.62 18.30 2.36
N LEU A 457 -26.45 17.43 1.35
CA LEU A 457 -26.77 16.00 1.46
C LEU A 457 -25.89 15.30 2.51
N LEU A 458 -24.61 15.67 2.60
CA LEU A 458 -23.69 15.19 3.63
C LEU A 458 -24.21 15.53 5.03
N PHE A 459 -24.58 16.80 5.27
CA PHE A 459 -25.05 17.24 6.59
C PHE A 459 -26.41 16.65 6.96
N MET A 460 -27.29 16.43 5.98
CA MET A 460 -28.53 15.68 6.22
C MET A 460 -28.26 14.24 6.65
N ASN A 461 -27.30 13.56 6.02
CA ASN A 461 -26.88 12.21 6.41
C ASN A 461 -26.17 12.19 7.77
N VAL A 462 -25.37 13.20 8.11
CA VAL A 462 -24.74 13.36 9.44
C VAL A 462 -25.79 13.60 10.53
N ARG A 463 -26.87 14.34 10.21
CA ARG A 463 -28.00 14.55 11.12
C ARG A 463 -28.60 13.22 11.56
N GLU A 464 -28.92 12.37 10.59
CA GLU A 464 -29.51 11.05 10.81
C GLU A 464 -28.50 10.10 11.46
N GLY A 465 -27.26 10.09 10.98
CA GLY A 465 -26.21 9.17 11.41
C GLY A 465 -25.74 9.37 12.84
N VAL A 466 -25.45 10.61 13.21
CA VAL A 466 -24.75 10.93 14.46
C VAL A 466 -25.61 11.81 15.34
N VAL A 467 -25.94 13.02 14.87
CA VAL A 467 -26.46 14.12 15.71
C VAL A 467 -27.76 13.77 16.42
N THR A 468 -28.66 13.05 15.74
CA THR A 468 -29.99 12.72 16.30
C THR A 468 -29.90 11.82 17.54
N HIS A 469 -28.87 10.97 17.62
CA HIS A 469 -28.79 9.90 18.61
C HIS A 469 -27.54 9.94 19.49
N PHE A 470 -26.53 10.77 19.20
CA PHE A 470 -25.22 10.74 19.85
C PHE A 470 -25.29 10.84 21.39
N THR A 471 -26.06 11.79 21.93
CA THR A 471 -26.26 11.93 23.40
C THR A 471 -26.78 10.65 24.06
N ARG A 472 -27.66 9.89 23.38
CA ARG A 472 -28.17 8.60 23.88
C ARG A 472 -27.09 7.54 23.86
N LEU A 473 -26.27 7.50 22.80
CA LEU A 473 -25.16 6.57 22.68
C LEU A 473 -24.15 6.80 23.80
N LEU A 474 -23.72 8.05 24.00
CA LEU A 474 -22.75 8.42 25.03
C LEU A 474 -23.31 8.15 26.45
N ALA A 475 -24.56 8.51 26.72
CA ALA A 475 -25.22 8.22 27.99
C ALA A 475 -25.26 6.72 28.32
N SER A 476 -25.42 5.85 27.33
CA SER A 476 -25.37 4.39 27.51
C SER A 476 -24.00 3.92 27.99
N VAL A 477 -22.91 4.48 27.45
CA VAL A 477 -21.55 4.12 27.87
C VAL A 477 -21.28 4.65 29.28
N VAL A 478 -21.61 5.91 29.55
CA VAL A 478 -21.50 6.55 30.87
C VAL A 478 -22.23 5.73 31.95
N GLY A 479 -23.43 5.23 31.65
CA GLY A 479 -24.23 4.45 32.60
C GLY A 479 -23.68 3.05 32.91
N ARG A 480 -22.77 2.51 32.09
CA ARG A 480 -22.29 1.11 32.19
C ARG A 480 -20.80 1.00 32.51
N ILE A 481 -20.00 2.02 32.22
CA ILE A 481 -18.57 1.99 32.49
C ILE A 481 -18.31 2.12 34.00
N GLU A 482 -17.60 1.14 34.58
CA GLU A 482 -17.40 1.13 36.03
C GLU A 482 -16.23 2.01 36.50
N ASP A 483 -15.22 2.23 35.65
CA ASP A 483 -14.07 3.07 35.98
C ASP A 483 -14.49 4.55 36.12
N GLU A 484 -14.45 5.08 37.34
CA GLU A 484 -14.84 6.45 37.67
C GLU A 484 -14.00 7.50 36.93
N ARG A 485 -12.73 7.21 36.61
CA ARG A 485 -11.85 8.14 35.90
C ARG A 485 -12.34 8.34 34.47
N ILE A 486 -12.69 7.23 33.80
CA ILE A 486 -13.28 7.22 32.46
C ILE A 486 -14.68 7.86 32.50
N ARG A 487 -15.51 7.43 33.45
CA ARG A 487 -16.89 7.92 33.60
C ARG A 487 -16.95 9.43 33.79
N CYS A 488 -16.01 10.00 34.54
CA CYS A 488 -15.89 11.43 34.77
C CYS A 488 -15.69 12.21 33.46
N ILE A 489 -14.75 11.77 32.62
CA ILE A 489 -14.48 12.39 31.31
C ILE A 489 -15.72 12.28 30.40
N LEU A 490 -16.27 11.08 30.23
CA LEU A 490 -17.43 10.88 29.35
C LEU A 490 -18.69 11.62 29.84
N THR A 491 -18.83 11.84 31.16
CA THR A 491 -19.93 12.65 31.72
C THR A 491 -19.75 14.13 31.39
N LYS A 492 -18.51 14.65 31.41
CA LYS A 492 -18.21 16.02 30.96
C LYS A 492 -18.61 16.20 29.50
N GLN A 493 -18.15 15.30 28.61
CA GLN A 493 -18.51 15.30 27.20
C GLN A 493 -20.03 15.24 26.98
N LEU A 494 -20.72 14.33 27.69
CA LEU A 494 -22.18 14.24 27.62
C LEU A 494 -22.87 15.55 28.07
N ASN A 495 -22.37 16.20 29.12
CA ASN A 495 -22.92 17.47 29.59
C ASN A 495 -22.71 18.59 28.56
N GLU A 496 -21.58 18.60 27.86
CA GLU A 496 -21.27 19.54 26.78
C GLU A 496 -22.22 19.34 25.59
N GLU A 497 -22.42 18.09 25.16
CA GLU A 497 -23.40 17.72 24.12
C GLU A 497 -24.83 18.14 24.47
N LEU A 498 -25.18 18.07 25.77
CA LEU A 498 -26.45 18.54 26.33
C LEU A 498 -26.49 20.06 26.60
N GLY A 499 -25.51 20.82 26.12
CA GLY A 499 -25.49 22.28 26.17
C GLY A 499 -25.11 22.86 27.53
N ASN A 500 -24.48 22.08 28.41
CA ASN A 500 -24.09 22.48 29.76
C ASN A 500 -25.26 23.05 30.58
N GLY A 501 -26.45 22.46 30.43
CA GLY A 501 -27.67 22.91 31.08
C GLY A 501 -28.37 24.11 30.40
N ASN A 502 -27.85 24.61 29.28
CA ASN A 502 -28.51 25.62 28.45
C ASN A 502 -29.08 24.97 27.17
N ILE A 503 -30.41 24.94 27.05
CA ILE A 503 -31.13 24.34 25.91
C ILE A 503 -30.72 24.94 24.56
N ASP A 504 -30.37 26.23 24.52
CA ASP A 504 -29.97 26.93 23.29
C ASP A 504 -28.56 26.52 22.83
N ARG A 505 -27.78 25.90 23.71
CA ARG A 505 -26.43 25.40 23.43
C ARG A 505 -26.37 23.90 23.21
N VAL A 506 -27.50 23.19 23.25
CA VAL A 506 -27.55 21.75 22.92
C VAL A 506 -27.02 21.55 21.49
N HIS A 507 -26.06 20.65 21.30
CA HIS A 507 -25.39 20.44 20.02
C HIS A 507 -26.37 20.11 18.89
N ARG A 508 -27.38 19.28 19.16
CA ARG A 508 -28.48 19.04 18.20
C ARG A 508 -29.21 20.32 17.76
N LYS A 509 -29.48 21.25 18.68
CA LYS A 509 -30.15 22.53 18.37
C LYS A 509 -29.26 23.50 17.60
N LEU A 510 -27.97 23.48 17.87
CA LEU A 510 -26.97 24.20 17.09
C LEU A 510 -26.89 23.63 15.66
N PHE A 511 -26.91 22.31 15.52
CA PHE A 511 -26.90 21.63 14.22
C PHE A 511 -28.19 21.88 13.42
N ASP A 512 -29.37 21.85 14.08
CA ASP A 512 -30.64 22.20 13.42
C ASP A 512 -30.58 23.62 12.82
N ARG A 513 -29.98 24.59 13.53
CA ARG A 513 -29.78 25.96 13.01
C ARG A 513 -28.82 26.02 11.82
N LEU A 514 -27.79 25.16 11.81
CA LEU A 514 -26.90 25.02 10.65
C LEU A 514 -27.67 24.49 9.44
N ILE A 515 -28.47 23.43 9.61
CA ILE A 515 -29.33 22.87 8.56
C ILE A 515 -30.29 23.91 8.00
N ASP A 516 -30.97 24.68 8.86
CA ASP A 516 -31.84 25.78 8.45
C ASP A 516 -31.05 26.85 7.66
N GLY A 517 -29.80 27.11 8.04
CA GLY A 517 -28.90 28.05 7.36
C GLY A 517 -28.48 27.61 5.95
N ILE A 518 -28.45 26.30 5.69
CA ILE A 518 -28.10 25.70 4.40
C ILE A 518 -29.31 25.15 3.64
N GLU A 519 -30.53 25.38 4.10
CA GLU A 519 -31.77 24.98 3.38
C GLU A 519 -31.76 25.39 1.89
N PRO A 520 -31.28 26.58 1.49
CA PRO A 520 -31.21 26.97 0.07
C PRO A 520 -30.26 26.09 -0.77
N TRP A 521 -29.40 25.28 -0.15
CA TRP A 521 -28.49 24.36 -0.82
C TRP A 521 -29.12 22.99 -1.08
N GLN A 522 -30.39 22.80 -0.72
CA GLN A 522 -31.08 21.54 -0.91
C GLN A 522 -30.95 21.01 -2.34
N MET A 523 -30.67 19.71 -2.46
CA MET A 523 -30.57 19.01 -3.73
C MET A 523 -31.95 18.93 -4.40
N GLU A 524 -32.06 19.33 -5.67
CA GLU A 524 -33.33 19.39 -6.41
C GLU A 524 -34.06 18.04 -6.48
N ASN A 525 -33.33 16.93 -6.65
CA ASN A 525 -33.87 15.58 -6.79
C ASN A 525 -33.77 14.76 -5.49
N PHE A 526 -33.85 15.42 -4.34
CA PHE A 526 -33.76 14.75 -3.05
C PHE A 526 -34.89 13.72 -2.85
N SER A 527 -34.53 12.57 -2.28
CA SER A 527 -35.47 11.58 -1.75
C SER A 527 -35.01 11.07 -0.38
N GLU A 528 -35.94 10.60 0.46
CA GLU A 528 -35.60 10.05 1.77
C GLU A 528 -34.70 8.80 1.72
N GLU A 529 -34.67 8.09 0.58
CA GLU A 529 -33.77 6.96 0.33
C GLU A 529 -32.29 7.40 0.30
N MET A 530 -32.02 8.65 -0.09
CA MET A 530 -30.66 9.22 -0.06
C MET A 530 -30.13 9.44 1.38
N LEU A 531 -30.97 9.24 2.40
CA LEU A 531 -30.58 9.25 3.82
C LEU A 531 -30.29 7.84 4.37
N THR A 532 -30.38 6.81 3.53
CA THR A 532 -30.04 5.42 3.92
C THR A 532 -28.62 5.30 4.51
N PRO A 533 -27.58 5.94 3.94
CA PRO A 533 -26.24 5.86 4.53
C PRO A 533 -26.19 6.35 5.98
N GLY A 534 -26.85 7.48 6.27
CA GLY A 534 -26.97 7.99 7.64
C GLY A 534 -27.70 7.02 8.56
N LYS A 535 -28.83 6.45 8.12
CA LYS A 535 -29.61 5.50 8.91
C LYS A 535 -28.82 4.23 9.24
N GLU A 536 -28.14 3.65 8.26
CA GLU A 536 -27.28 2.46 8.46
C GLU A 536 -26.09 2.75 9.36
N TYR A 537 -25.48 3.93 9.20
CA TYR A 537 -24.38 4.37 10.05
C TYR A 537 -24.84 4.53 11.50
N SER A 538 -26.01 5.13 11.73
CA SER A 538 -26.58 5.27 13.08
C SER A 538 -26.89 3.93 13.75
N GLN A 539 -27.43 2.97 12.98
CA GLN A 539 -27.68 1.63 13.48
C GLN A 539 -26.37 0.93 13.84
N SER A 540 -25.36 1.03 12.99
CA SER A 540 -24.05 0.41 13.23
C SER A 540 -23.35 1.00 14.44
N LEU A 541 -23.38 2.34 14.59
CA LEU A 541 -22.87 3.00 15.80
C LEU A 541 -23.64 2.57 17.05
N SER A 542 -24.97 2.45 16.96
CA SER A 542 -25.77 1.94 18.06
C SER A 542 -25.32 0.53 18.46
N ASP A 543 -25.16 -0.38 17.51
CA ASP A 543 -24.74 -1.75 17.79
C ASP A 543 -23.39 -1.79 18.53
N ILE A 544 -22.44 -0.92 18.15
CA ILE A 544 -21.12 -0.80 18.82
C ILE A 544 -21.26 -0.20 20.23
N TYR A 545 -21.96 0.92 20.40
CA TYR A 545 -22.09 1.62 21.68
C TYR A 545 -22.97 0.87 22.69
N PHE A 546 -23.79 -0.08 22.25
CA PHE A 546 -24.62 -0.94 23.09
C PHE A 546 -24.03 -2.33 23.33
N GLU A 547 -22.82 -2.62 22.84
CA GLU A 547 -22.15 -3.90 23.16
C GLU A 547 -22.01 -4.10 24.67
N SER A 548 -22.08 -5.35 25.10
CA SER A 548 -22.11 -5.71 26.53
C SER A 548 -20.90 -5.19 27.30
N ASP A 549 -19.72 -5.20 26.66
CA ASP A 549 -18.51 -4.62 27.24
C ASP A 549 -18.49 -3.10 26.99
N ALA A 550 -18.57 -2.32 28.07
CA ALA A 550 -18.59 -0.87 27.99
C ALA A 550 -17.30 -0.29 27.38
N TYR A 551 -16.15 -0.96 27.50
CA TYR A 551 -14.90 -0.49 26.91
C TYR A 551 -14.95 -0.43 25.37
N VAL A 552 -15.76 -1.28 24.72
CA VAL A 552 -16.03 -1.17 23.28
C VAL A 552 -16.64 0.20 22.95
N GLY A 553 -17.63 0.62 23.75
CA GLY A 553 -18.24 1.95 23.61
C GLY A 553 -17.29 3.10 23.93
N VAL A 554 -16.36 2.92 24.89
CA VAL A 554 -15.31 3.92 25.17
C VAL A 554 -14.36 4.06 23.98
N GLY A 555 -13.93 2.94 23.37
CA GLY A 555 -13.10 2.95 22.18
C GLY A 555 -13.78 3.59 20.97
N ALA A 556 -15.09 3.37 20.82
CA ALA A 556 -15.89 4.05 19.80
C ALA A 556 -15.94 5.57 20.04
N ALA A 557 -16.16 6.01 21.29
CA ALA A 557 -16.14 7.43 21.64
C ALA A 557 -14.78 8.08 21.34
N ILE A 558 -13.67 7.46 21.76
CA ILE A 558 -12.31 7.93 21.44
C ILE A 558 -12.15 8.19 19.93
N LEU A 559 -12.60 7.26 19.08
CA LEU A 559 -12.45 7.44 17.64
C LEU A 559 -13.41 8.49 17.08
N MET A 560 -14.62 8.59 17.61
CA MET A 560 -15.58 9.62 17.19
C MET A 560 -15.05 11.02 17.44
N GLU A 561 -14.38 11.28 18.56
CA GLU A 561 -13.73 12.58 18.82
C GLU A 561 -12.61 12.87 17.80
N ILE A 562 -11.71 11.90 17.57
CA ILE A 562 -10.59 12.09 16.63
C ILE A 562 -11.11 12.38 15.21
N HIS A 563 -12.07 11.59 14.74
CA HIS A 563 -12.63 11.77 13.41
C HIS A 563 -13.57 12.98 13.32
N GLY A 564 -14.33 13.30 14.37
CA GLY A 564 -15.21 14.47 14.46
C GLY A 564 -14.43 15.74 14.21
N LYS A 565 -13.40 15.98 15.02
CA LYS A 565 -12.39 17.03 14.82
C LYS A 565 -11.90 17.13 13.37
N GLN A 566 -11.42 16.02 12.81
CA GLN A 566 -10.84 16.00 11.45
C GLN A 566 -11.88 16.32 10.37
N PHE A 567 -13.10 15.81 10.54
CA PHE A 567 -14.22 16.02 9.63
C PHE A 567 -14.71 17.47 9.67
N ASP A 568 -14.84 18.04 10.87
CA ASP A 568 -15.29 19.42 11.08
C ASP A 568 -14.27 20.43 10.56
N LEU A 569 -12.97 20.22 10.80
CA LEU A 569 -11.91 21.05 10.20
C LEU A 569 -11.93 21.00 8.67
N CYS A 570 -12.16 19.81 8.10
CA CYS A 570 -12.24 19.63 6.65
C CYS A 570 -13.43 20.40 6.07
N LEU A 571 -14.63 20.26 6.65
CA LEU A 571 -15.83 20.92 6.16
C LEU A 571 -15.85 22.42 6.46
N GLY A 572 -15.26 22.86 7.57
CA GLY A 572 -15.05 24.27 7.87
C GLY A 572 -14.32 24.99 6.74
N GLN A 573 -13.36 24.34 6.09
CA GLN A 573 -12.69 24.89 4.91
C GLN A 573 -13.63 25.00 3.70
N GLU A 574 -14.49 24.00 3.47
CA GLU A 574 -15.47 24.02 2.38
C GLU A 574 -16.51 25.13 2.56
N PHE A 575 -17.05 25.31 3.77
CA PHE A 575 -18.01 26.38 4.05
C PHE A 575 -17.39 27.77 3.83
N ARG A 576 -16.12 27.98 4.21
CA ARG A 576 -15.40 29.24 3.99
C ARG A 576 -15.16 29.58 2.52
N LYS A 577 -15.23 28.60 1.62
CA LYS A 577 -15.19 28.82 0.17
C LYS A 577 -16.56 29.28 -0.39
N THR A 578 -17.62 29.30 0.42
CA THR A 578 -18.97 29.75 0.02
C THR A 578 -19.29 31.17 0.52
N ASN A 579 -20.44 31.71 0.11
CA ASN A 579 -20.95 33.01 0.57
C ASN A 579 -21.86 32.91 1.80
N ILE A 580 -21.85 31.79 2.54
CA ILE A 580 -22.69 31.63 3.73
C ILE A 580 -22.25 32.59 4.85
N GLU A 581 -23.23 33.14 5.57
CA GLU A 581 -22.96 33.98 6.72
C GLU A 581 -22.36 33.16 7.87
N LEU A 582 -21.20 33.56 8.41
CA LEU A 582 -20.51 32.81 9.46
C LEU A 582 -21.37 32.58 10.72
N SER A 583 -22.30 33.49 11.01
CA SER A 583 -23.24 33.35 12.13
C SER A 583 -24.17 32.13 11.98
N LYS A 584 -24.39 31.65 10.75
CA LYS A 584 -25.19 30.47 10.43
C LYS A 584 -24.44 29.16 10.59
N ILE A 585 -23.10 29.19 10.66
CA ILE A 585 -22.26 28.01 10.85
C ILE A 585 -21.69 27.90 12.26
N GLY A 586 -22.32 28.57 13.24
CA GLY A 586 -21.85 28.59 14.63
C GLY A 586 -21.69 27.21 15.29
N TRP A 587 -22.40 26.17 14.81
CA TRP A 587 -22.13 24.79 15.22
C TRP A 587 -20.73 24.34 14.80
N LEU A 588 -20.36 24.57 13.55
CA LEU A 588 -19.08 24.15 12.97
C LEU A 588 -17.91 24.92 13.59
N THR A 589 -18.05 26.24 13.76
CA THR A 589 -17.03 27.04 14.47
C THR A 589 -16.86 26.61 15.92
N LEU A 590 -17.95 26.24 16.60
CA LEU A 590 -17.86 25.70 17.95
C LEU A 590 -17.12 24.36 17.97
N HIS A 591 -17.39 23.45 17.03
CA HIS A 591 -16.73 22.14 17.00
C HIS A 591 -15.25 22.26 16.60
N GLU A 592 -14.86 23.20 15.73
CA GLU A 592 -13.44 23.47 15.49
C GLU A 592 -12.66 23.87 16.76
N GLU A 593 -13.32 24.48 17.75
CA GLU A 593 -12.72 24.87 19.05
C GLU A 593 -12.87 23.79 20.13
N VAL A 594 -14.05 23.18 20.26
CA VAL A 594 -14.39 22.18 21.30
C VAL A 594 -13.68 20.85 21.07
N GLU A 595 -13.53 20.43 19.81
CA GLU A 595 -12.91 19.15 19.45
C GLU A 595 -11.40 19.10 19.78
N ILE A 596 -10.76 20.25 19.99
CA ILE A 596 -9.38 20.31 20.49
C ILE A 596 -9.30 19.78 21.93
N ASP A 597 -10.24 20.18 22.78
CA ASP A 597 -10.31 19.72 24.18
C ASP A 597 -10.68 18.22 24.24
N HIS A 598 -11.55 17.75 23.34
CA HIS A 598 -11.94 16.33 23.27
C HIS A 598 -10.81 15.42 22.75
N ALA A 599 -9.94 15.91 21.87
CA ALA A 599 -8.76 15.16 21.44
C ALA A 599 -7.75 14.91 22.59
N ASP A 600 -7.55 15.89 23.48
CA ASP A 600 -6.73 15.70 24.68
C ASP A 600 -7.37 14.69 25.64
N GLU A 601 -8.70 14.68 25.74
CA GLU A 601 -9.46 13.70 26.52
C GLU A 601 -9.36 12.29 25.94
N ALA A 602 -9.32 12.12 24.61
CA ALA A 602 -9.09 10.83 23.97
C ALA A 602 -7.74 10.20 24.40
N LEU A 603 -6.69 11.01 24.51
CA LEU A 603 -5.40 10.56 25.06
C LEU A 603 -5.50 10.19 26.54
N LEU A 604 -6.20 10.98 27.36
CA LEU A 604 -6.41 10.65 28.78
C LEU A 604 -7.19 9.34 28.96
N LEU A 605 -8.26 9.14 28.19
CA LEU A 605 -9.02 7.90 28.16
C LEU A 605 -8.13 6.71 27.80
N SER A 606 -7.29 6.85 26.76
CA SER A 606 -6.37 5.78 26.34
C SER A 606 -5.40 5.35 27.46
N ARG A 607 -4.92 6.30 28.28
CA ARG A 607 -4.05 6.05 29.44
C ARG A 607 -4.76 5.33 30.58
N PHE A 608 -6.00 5.71 30.88
CA PHE A 608 -6.76 5.08 31.95
C PHE A 608 -7.16 3.64 31.64
N ILE A 609 -7.43 3.34 30.36
CA ILE A 609 -7.78 1.97 29.93
C ILE A 609 -6.54 1.05 29.95
N ALA A 610 -5.33 1.59 29.80
CA ALA A 610 -4.09 0.81 29.74
C ALA A 610 -3.84 -0.04 31.00
N ASP A 611 -4.50 0.27 32.11
CA ASP A 611 -4.47 -0.52 33.35
C ASP A 611 -5.18 -1.89 33.23
N SER A 612 -5.98 -2.11 32.18
CA SER A 612 -6.72 -3.35 31.91
C SER A 612 -6.40 -3.90 30.52
N LYS A 613 -5.83 -5.11 30.44
CA LYS A 613 -5.55 -5.75 29.15
C LYS A 613 -6.83 -6.08 28.38
N GLU A 614 -7.86 -6.56 29.08
CA GLU A 614 -9.16 -6.87 28.51
C GLU A 614 -9.85 -5.60 28.01
N GLY A 615 -9.87 -4.54 28.83
CA GLY A 615 -10.41 -3.23 28.44
C GLY A 615 -9.67 -2.63 27.25
N MET A 616 -8.35 -2.80 27.18
CA MET A 616 -7.53 -2.36 26.05
C MET A 616 -7.93 -3.05 24.73
N VAL A 617 -8.12 -4.38 24.77
CA VAL A 617 -8.56 -5.16 23.61
C VAL A 617 -9.97 -4.76 23.18
N ALA A 618 -10.89 -4.61 24.13
CA ALA A 618 -12.27 -4.22 23.87
C ALA A 618 -12.37 -2.79 23.30
N ALA A 619 -11.64 -1.82 23.86
CA ALA A 619 -11.60 -0.46 23.34
C ALA A 619 -11.00 -0.40 21.93
N LYS A 620 -9.92 -1.15 21.68
CA LYS A 620 -9.35 -1.24 20.32
C LYS A 620 -10.35 -1.82 19.33
N GLN A 621 -11.09 -2.86 19.71
CA GLN A 621 -12.15 -3.43 18.89
C GLN A 621 -13.26 -2.41 18.60
N GLY A 622 -13.67 -1.61 19.59
CA GLY A 622 -14.65 -0.55 19.42
C GLY A 622 -14.20 0.54 18.45
N ALA A 623 -12.94 0.97 18.56
CA ALA A 623 -12.35 1.92 17.62
C ALA A 623 -12.26 1.33 16.20
N GLU A 624 -11.72 0.11 16.03
CA GLU A 624 -11.62 -0.54 14.71
C GLU A 624 -12.98 -0.71 14.01
N LYS A 625 -14.02 -1.12 14.76
CA LYS A 625 -15.39 -1.21 14.25
C LYS A 625 -15.92 0.16 13.82
N THR A 626 -15.73 1.17 14.69
CA THR A 626 -16.15 2.56 14.42
C THR A 626 -15.44 3.14 13.19
N ARG A 627 -14.15 2.82 13.00
CA ARG A 627 -13.37 3.19 11.81
C ARG A 627 -13.97 2.61 10.55
N ALA A 628 -14.27 1.31 10.56
CA ALA A 628 -14.84 0.61 9.41
C ALA A 628 -16.20 1.19 9.02
N VAL A 629 -17.10 1.43 9.98
CA VAL A 629 -18.44 1.95 9.67
C VAL A 629 -18.40 3.41 9.24
N SER A 630 -17.50 4.23 9.80
CA SER A 630 -17.28 5.62 9.37
C SER A 630 -16.74 5.68 7.94
N TRP A 631 -15.80 4.79 7.59
CA TRP A 631 -15.25 4.70 6.25
C TRP A 631 -16.32 4.27 5.24
N ASN A 632 -17.13 3.26 5.57
CA ASN A 632 -18.22 2.82 4.72
C ASN A 632 -19.29 3.91 4.51
N PHE A 633 -19.62 4.67 5.56
CA PHE A 633 -20.53 5.82 5.45
C PHE A 633 -20.07 6.81 4.36
N LEU A 634 -18.77 7.14 4.34
CA LEU A 634 -18.21 8.04 3.33
C LEU A 634 -18.11 7.40 1.93
N ASN A 635 -17.93 6.07 1.83
CA ASN A 635 -18.05 5.36 0.54
C ASN A 635 -19.47 5.47 -0.04
N GLN A 636 -20.50 5.26 0.79
CA GLN A 636 -21.88 5.38 0.34
C GLN A 636 -22.23 6.81 -0.09
N LEU A 637 -21.75 7.82 0.66
CA LEU A 637 -21.90 9.22 0.28
C LEU A 637 -21.16 9.57 -1.02
N TYR A 638 -19.98 8.98 -1.25
CA TYR A 638 -19.29 9.11 -2.53
C TYR A 638 -20.20 8.65 -3.68
N ARG A 639 -20.88 7.51 -3.54
CA ARG A 639 -21.81 7.04 -4.58
C ARG A 639 -22.96 8.02 -4.83
N LEU A 640 -23.54 8.60 -3.78
CA LEU A 640 -24.65 9.54 -3.95
C LEU A 640 -24.23 10.86 -4.60
N CYS A 641 -23.01 11.32 -4.37
CA CYS A 641 -22.55 12.62 -4.86
C CYS A 641 -21.78 12.54 -6.19
N PHE A 642 -21.15 11.41 -6.52
CA PHE A 642 -20.15 11.36 -7.58
C PHE A 642 -20.29 10.20 -8.58
N SER A 643 -21.31 9.34 -8.42
CA SER A 643 -21.52 8.18 -9.30
C SER A 643 -22.70 8.32 -10.24
#